data_AF-A0A841FGY3-F1
#
_entry.id   AF-A0A841FGY3-F1
#
_cell.length_a   1.000
_cell.length_b   1.000
_cell.length_c   1.000
_cell.angle_alpha   90.00
_cell.angle_beta   90.00
_cell.angle_gamma   90.00
#
_symmetry.space_group_name_H-M   'P 1'
#
loop_
_entity.id
_entity.type
_entity.pdbx_description
1 polymer ?
#
loop_
_entity_poly.entity_id
_entity_poly.type
_entity_poly.pdbx_seq_one_letter_code
_entity_poly.pdbx_strand_id
1 'polypeptide(L)'
;MPRRHRKRHPLLVFASVAVMAVATTGSIPTVEQAAAEPPPAATAAAPERPGVPDPKPYDPVPVADGRIDASAKPDFGPAEKIAAAYERGELSDDDLVRYGTSAVADPASVPAGLRPTGDLDVDAAHFAQYIAAHAVGASEEARAGIAPTLTDRSGTGGGDLGVAASPDCGGASYEYLGANLKCRFYSGEFVLLYNIASGSSPGVPPAAGANGRPLAIVNMANALSVAFDEYRAMGYPITVKDDKPFAVVVGIESILGQPMDAPFVLPFGINQQPTMLMPPDPGQYDYLPRHELFHVFQYQFWDKSDVTWDYLWDFVGGEEFGSMNWWQEATAEWATHQTYKRVPFDPLGQADDYAHGVGTFLSRPYAAINEWDGLGNTRPYGAFLFPLYLTERTGAAFVRNTWENVRDHDHLPIEAIRAAASSYGLSLDDLLVGFAVANYRLSGEQSGPPPNPHAGFGYADSDRSMWRDELETFQKPDGSYPTEGDSLGGARPWRTHENLKVNDQAFGFGLAPGGAQYYDFAAQKNYGDPNCGYCGTLTIGPNGSHPDLSYIGLVWAPTGASGTLAKYPNAARIVYPNADGVLRVTDFAWPMVVTLVAVRTDLKIHSSDAGGDFRTYPFKAENLIALSNRSCSLRTPEPAYVEVNAAPETAFNDYAMTAAFPEWTGGDSTYSVKLPDGRILWIFSDTFLGPLKSDGTRPITAQLINSTFVIQNGTRFTTVTGGSKSSPTAIMPPSQALHWFWAGDGMITGSGKLQVVYQEYKKVSDDGDGDGYPDNWGFAFNRNVVATFNLANLSSPESVKALPSASGVAWASALMPSSRSGDGYTYVYGVNDAKINKKMRIARVRGSDLASGRWQFWTPRGWTERETAGEDSLNGIANEYSVSPWSGQFLLISQDSTEAFSGWINGYTSCNPAGPFGRRSSVYRMPEPGPYGSYWDGDIIAYNAHAHPELSSGNTWVISYNVNSMDTGVHDGADHYRDPSIYRPRFIKVTFV
;
A
#
# COMPACT_ATOMS: atom_id res chain seq x y z
N MET A 1 -40.13 34.51 -8.60
CA MET A 1 -40.32 34.91 -10.02
C MET A 1 -39.12 34.39 -10.84
N PRO A 2 -39.21 34.27 -12.18
CA PRO A 2 -38.93 32.99 -12.89
C PRO A 2 -37.63 33.01 -13.75
N ARG A 3 -37.17 31.98 -14.47
CA ARG A 3 -37.80 30.93 -15.33
C ARG A 3 -36.93 29.65 -15.35
N ARG A 4 -37.45 28.40 -15.36
CA ARG A 4 -38.04 27.63 -16.50
C ARG A 4 -37.15 27.65 -17.76
N HIS A 5 -36.73 26.51 -18.31
CA HIS A 5 -37.61 25.53 -18.99
C HIS A 5 -37.43 24.04 -18.60
N ARG A 6 -38.26 23.16 -19.19
CA ARG A 6 -38.60 21.80 -18.73
C ARG A 6 -39.10 20.95 -19.92
N LYS A 7 -39.05 19.61 -19.78
CA LYS A 7 -39.69 18.53 -20.59
C LYS A 7 -38.81 17.95 -21.74
N ARG A 8 -38.86 16.64 -22.04
CA ARG A 8 -39.86 15.58 -21.67
C ARG A 8 -39.29 14.14 -21.76
N HIS A 9 -39.75 13.24 -20.89
CA HIS A 9 -39.70 11.77 -21.07
C HIS A 9 -40.81 11.29 -22.04
N PRO A 10 -40.84 9.98 -22.42
CA PRO A 10 -41.50 8.95 -21.58
C PRO A 10 -40.56 7.77 -21.21
N LEU A 11 -40.61 7.09 -20.06
CA LEU A 11 -41.68 6.45 -19.24
C LEU A 11 -41.96 4.98 -19.60
N LEU A 12 -41.52 4.06 -18.74
CA LEU A 12 -42.24 2.83 -18.39
C LEU A 12 -41.87 2.42 -16.95
N VAL A 13 -42.84 1.83 -16.24
CA VAL A 13 -42.90 1.63 -14.77
C VAL A 13 -43.55 0.26 -14.50
N PHE A 14 -43.31 -0.29 -13.30
CA PHE A 14 -44.00 -1.39 -12.56
C PHE A 14 -43.01 -2.50 -12.14
N ALA A 15 -43.08 -3.13 -10.97
CA ALA A 15 -43.85 -2.86 -9.73
C ALA A 15 -43.16 -3.57 -8.54
N SER A 16 -43.44 -3.14 -7.32
CA SER A 16 -43.01 -3.83 -6.08
C SER A 16 -44.03 -4.89 -5.64
N VAL A 17 -43.57 -6.08 -5.22
CA VAL A 17 -44.34 -7.01 -4.38
C VAL A 17 -43.40 -7.67 -3.35
N ALA A 18 -43.85 -7.77 -2.10
CA ALA A 18 -43.17 -8.51 -1.04
C ALA A 18 -43.98 -9.76 -0.65
N VAL A 19 -43.31 -10.86 -0.31
CA VAL A 19 -43.93 -12.08 0.27
C VAL A 19 -43.01 -12.68 1.34
N MET A 20 -43.59 -13.04 2.49
CA MET A 20 -42.95 -13.87 3.53
C MET A 20 -43.28 -15.37 3.31
N ALA A 21 -42.33 -16.26 3.60
CA ALA A 21 -42.55 -17.62 4.09
C ALA A 21 -41.27 -18.05 4.84
N VAL A 22 -41.26 -18.18 6.17
CA VAL A 22 -41.74 -19.33 6.99
C VAL A 22 -40.88 -20.58 6.84
N ALA A 23 -40.41 -21.07 7.99
CA ALA A 23 -39.44 -22.15 8.13
C ALA A 23 -40.01 -23.56 7.90
N THR A 24 -39.11 -24.51 7.60
CA THR A 24 -39.31 -25.93 7.91
C THR A 24 -38.09 -26.52 8.61
N THR A 25 -38.35 -27.36 9.60
CA THR A 25 -37.37 -28.05 10.45
C THR A 25 -36.87 -29.34 9.79
N GLY A 26 -35.57 -29.62 9.94
CA GLY A 26 -34.96 -30.94 9.67
C GLY A 26 -34.02 -31.28 10.83
N SER A 27 -34.06 -32.51 11.34
CA SER A 27 -33.49 -32.86 12.64
C SER A 27 -32.75 -34.20 12.62
N ILE A 28 -31.85 -34.40 13.60
CA ILE A 28 -31.26 -35.68 14.06
C ILE A 28 -30.08 -36.21 13.22
N PRO A 29 -29.03 -36.87 13.78
CA PRO A 29 -28.77 -37.19 15.20
C PRO A 29 -27.49 -36.59 15.81
N THR A 30 -27.50 -36.49 17.14
CA THR A 30 -26.33 -36.42 18.02
C THR A 30 -25.58 -37.76 18.10
N VAL A 31 -24.25 -37.72 18.18
CA VAL A 31 -23.42 -38.81 18.75
C VAL A 31 -22.54 -38.20 19.83
N GLU A 32 -22.53 -38.80 21.01
CA GLU A 32 -21.92 -38.27 22.22
C GLU A 32 -20.63 -39.03 22.60
N GLN A 33 -19.57 -38.26 22.87
CA GLN A 33 -18.38 -38.56 23.70
C GLN A 33 -17.61 -39.89 23.56
N ALA A 34 -16.30 -39.74 23.31
CA ALA A 34 -15.29 -40.29 24.22
C ALA A 34 -14.12 -39.30 24.35
N ALA A 35 -13.74 -38.94 25.58
CA ALA A 35 -12.64 -38.02 25.85
C ALA A 35 -11.30 -38.74 25.92
N ALA A 36 -10.26 -38.12 25.37
CA ALA A 36 -8.85 -38.49 25.58
C ALA A 36 -8.03 -37.22 25.83
N GLU A 37 -7.10 -37.26 26.78
CA GLU A 37 -6.31 -36.10 27.21
C GLU A 37 -5.34 -35.61 26.10
N PRO A 38 -5.15 -34.29 25.94
CA PRO A 38 -4.13 -33.77 25.04
C PRO A 38 -2.72 -33.87 25.67
N PRO A 39 -1.68 -34.25 24.90
CA PRO A 39 -0.30 -34.24 25.37
C PRO A 39 0.21 -32.79 25.59
N PRO A 40 1.27 -32.59 26.39
CA PRO A 40 1.79 -31.26 26.71
C PRO A 40 2.28 -30.52 25.46
N ALA A 41 2.08 -29.19 25.47
CA ALA A 41 2.37 -28.32 24.33
C ALA A 41 3.85 -28.34 23.94
N ALA A 42 4.16 -29.02 22.84
CA ALA A 42 5.34 -28.74 22.05
C ALA A 42 5.20 -27.34 21.42
N THR A 43 6.29 -26.58 21.38
CA THR A 43 6.39 -25.33 20.64
C THR A 43 5.91 -25.55 19.19
N ALA A 44 4.89 -24.83 18.76
CA ALA A 44 4.40 -24.91 17.40
C ALA A 44 5.49 -24.46 16.42
N ALA A 45 6.19 -25.43 15.83
CA ALA A 45 6.90 -25.21 14.59
C ALA A 45 5.89 -24.70 13.54
N ALA A 46 6.31 -23.79 12.68
CA ALA A 46 5.50 -23.41 11.52
C ALA A 46 5.13 -24.68 10.73
N PRO A 47 3.92 -24.79 10.17
CA PRO A 47 3.53 -25.97 9.42
C PRO A 47 4.49 -26.15 8.25
N GLU A 48 5.26 -27.26 8.26
CA GLU A 48 6.02 -27.70 7.10
C GLU A 48 5.03 -27.95 5.96
N ARG A 49 4.98 -27.01 5.00
CA ARG A 49 4.28 -27.22 3.73
C ARG A 49 5.14 -28.09 2.83
N PRO A 50 4.52 -28.86 1.91
CA PRO A 50 5.25 -29.81 1.07
C PRO A 50 6.37 -29.13 0.28
N GLY A 51 7.47 -29.85 0.07
CA GLY A 51 8.54 -29.40 -0.81
C GLY A 51 8.03 -29.12 -2.22
N VAL A 52 8.64 -28.14 -2.88
CA VAL A 52 8.40 -27.78 -4.29
C VAL A 52 8.45 -29.04 -5.16
N PRO A 53 7.35 -29.41 -5.84
CA PRO A 53 7.41 -30.35 -6.95
C PRO A 53 8.05 -29.62 -8.13
N ASP A 54 9.03 -30.25 -8.78
CA ASP A 54 9.51 -29.78 -10.07
C ASP A 54 8.34 -29.67 -11.08
N PRO A 55 8.40 -28.77 -12.07
CA PRO A 55 7.42 -28.70 -13.15
C PRO A 55 7.20 -30.08 -13.76
N LYS A 56 5.95 -30.45 -14.00
CA LYS A 56 5.65 -31.74 -14.64
C LYS A 56 6.13 -31.72 -16.09
N PRO A 57 6.47 -32.87 -16.69
CA PRO A 57 6.55 -32.97 -18.14
C PRO A 57 5.27 -32.42 -18.79
N TYR A 58 5.43 -31.65 -19.86
CA TYR A 58 4.32 -30.98 -20.55
C TYR A 58 3.26 -31.99 -21.02
N ASP A 59 2.00 -31.77 -20.62
CA ASP A 59 0.83 -32.53 -21.05
C ASP A 59 -0.01 -31.71 -22.05
N PRO A 60 -0.03 -32.05 -23.35
CA PRO A 60 -0.66 -31.21 -24.38
C PRO A 60 -2.17 -31.03 -24.19
N VAL A 61 -2.66 -29.81 -24.42
CA VAL A 61 -4.10 -29.52 -24.48
C VAL A 61 -4.69 -30.19 -25.74
N PRO A 62 -5.78 -30.99 -25.65
CA PRO A 62 -6.44 -31.56 -26.82
C PRO A 62 -6.94 -30.47 -27.78
N VAL A 63 -6.75 -30.66 -29.09
CA VAL A 63 -7.20 -29.73 -30.15
C VAL A 63 -8.72 -29.51 -30.07
N ALA A 64 -9.18 -28.27 -30.22
CA ALA A 64 -10.59 -27.90 -30.13
C ALA A 64 -11.31 -28.01 -31.49
N ASP A 65 -12.52 -28.57 -31.51
CA ASP A 65 -13.42 -28.59 -32.68
C ASP A 65 -14.38 -27.39 -32.62
N GLY A 66 -14.02 -26.24 -33.21
CA GLY A 66 -14.93 -25.12 -33.40
C GLY A 66 -14.27 -23.82 -33.85
N ARG A 67 -14.89 -23.13 -34.81
CA ARG A 67 -14.54 -21.75 -35.23
C ARG A 67 -15.58 -20.77 -34.70
N ILE A 68 -15.16 -19.58 -34.32
CA ILE A 68 -16.02 -18.47 -33.88
C ILE A 68 -16.33 -17.54 -35.08
N ASP A 69 -17.43 -16.79 -35.00
CA ASP A 69 -17.93 -15.88 -36.03
C ASP A 69 -17.73 -14.43 -35.56
N ALA A 70 -16.88 -13.67 -36.24
CA ALA A 70 -16.47 -12.32 -35.86
C ALA A 70 -17.33 -11.23 -36.54
N SER A 71 -17.90 -10.31 -35.75
CA SER A 71 -18.82 -9.28 -36.26
C SER A 71 -18.48 -7.86 -35.77
N ALA A 72 -17.37 -7.30 -36.26
CA ALA A 72 -17.06 -5.89 -36.12
C ALA A 72 -16.28 -5.38 -37.34
N LYS A 73 -16.22 -4.05 -37.46
CA LYS A 73 -15.43 -3.34 -38.45
C LYS A 73 -14.78 -2.11 -37.82
N PRO A 74 -13.58 -1.69 -38.27
CA PRO A 74 -13.05 -0.38 -37.98
C PRO A 74 -13.84 0.67 -38.76
N ASP A 75 -13.32 1.88 -38.76
CA ASP A 75 -13.74 2.99 -39.61
C ASP A 75 -12.45 3.73 -39.95
N PHE A 76 -12.09 3.82 -41.23
CA PHE A 76 -10.90 4.57 -41.67
C PHE A 76 -11.14 6.09 -41.66
N GLY A 77 -12.33 6.52 -41.25
CA GLY A 77 -12.79 7.89 -41.25
C GLY A 77 -13.50 8.27 -42.55
N PRO A 78 -14.32 9.33 -42.54
CA PRO A 78 -15.19 9.73 -43.65
C PRO A 78 -14.43 10.27 -44.89
N ALA A 79 -13.10 10.36 -44.81
CA ALA A 79 -12.23 10.74 -45.92
C ALA A 79 -11.89 9.55 -46.85
N GLU A 80 -11.89 8.32 -46.32
CA GLU A 80 -11.73 7.06 -47.03
C GLU A 80 -13.02 6.70 -47.78
N LYS A 81 -12.93 6.09 -48.98
CA LYS A 81 -14.09 5.70 -49.79
C LYS A 81 -13.99 4.36 -50.49
N ILE A 82 -12.81 3.74 -50.53
CA ILE A 82 -12.50 2.51 -51.25
C ILE A 82 -12.82 1.30 -50.36
N ALA A 83 -12.26 1.24 -49.16
CA ALA A 83 -12.63 0.24 -48.15
C ALA A 83 -14.12 0.39 -47.81
N ALA A 84 -14.59 1.62 -47.56
CA ALA A 84 -16.00 1.87 -47.28
C ALA A 84 -16.95 1.42 -48.41
N ALA A 85 -16.54 1.49 -49.69
CA ALA A 85 -17.33 0.97 -50.81
C ALA A 85 -17.29 -0.56 -50.92
N TYR A 86 -16.10 -1.15 -50.76
CA TYR A 86 -15.93 -2.60 -50.68
C TYR A 86 -16.80 -3.21 -49.57
N GLU A 87 -16.81 -2.60 -48.38
CA GLU A 87 -17.59 -3.07 -47.23
C GLU A 87 -19.11 -3.05 -47.44
N ARG A 88 -19.61 -2.18 -48.34
CA ARG A 88 -21.02 -2.14 -48.77
C ARG A 88 -21.32 -3.16 -49.87
N GLY A 89 -20.33 -3.93 -50.32
CA GLY A 89 -20.42 -4.87 -51.44
C GLY A 89 -20.38 -4.20 -52.81
N GLU A 90 -19.88 -2.96 -52.91
CA GLU A 90 -19.83 -2.19 -54.17
C GLU A 90 -18.55 -2.47 -54.99
N LEU A 91 -17.53 -3.10 -54.39
CA LEU A 91 -16.25 -3.46 -55.01
C LEU A 91 -15.93 -4.94 -54.75
N SER A 92 -15.17 -5.58 -55.64
CA SER A 92 -14.59 -6.92 -55.42
C SER A 92 -13.23 -6.86 -54.70
N ASP A 93 -12.70 -8.00 -54.25
CA ASP A 93 -11.32 -8.07 -53.70
C ASP A 93 -10.29 -7.53 -54.71
N ASP A 94 -10.46 -7.87 -55.99
CA ASP A 94 -9.65 -7.34 -57.10
C ASP A 94 -9.69 -5.81 -57.21
N ASP A 95 -10.87 -5.22 -57.02
CA ASP A 95 -11.07 -3.78 -57.13
C ASP A 95 -10.59 -3.04 -55.89
N LEU A 96 -10.78 -3.62 -54.69
CA LEU A 96 -10.22 -3.09 -53.46
C LEU A 96 -8.69 -3.08 -53.51
N VAL A 97 -8.07 -4.21 -53.87
CA VAL A 97 -6.61 -4.34 -53.98
C VAL A 97 -6.07 -3.36 -55.03
N ARG A 98 -6.68 -3.34 -56.22
CA ARG A 98 -6.27 -2.45 -57.31
C ARG A 98 -6.43 -0.97 -56.95
N TYR A 99 -7.61 -0.55 -56.49
CA TYR A 99 -7.87 0.87 -56.20
C TYR A 99 -7.19 1.35 -54.92
N GLY A 100 -7.03 0.50 -53.91
CA GLY A 100 -6.27 0.80 -52.69
C GLY A 100 -4.79 1.02 -52.99
N THR A 101 -4.14 0.14 -53.75
CA THR A 101 -2.75 0.37 -54.20
C THR A 101 -2.63 1.59 -55.12
N SER A 102 -3.58 1.79 -56.03
CA SER A 102 -3.63 2.98 -56.89
C SER A 102 -3.84 4.28 -56.11
N ALA A 103 -4.61 4.29 -55.01
CA ALA A 103 -4.84 5.49 -54.19
C ALA A 103 -3.57 6.06 -53.58
N VAL A 104 -2.51 5.25 -53.53
CA VAL A 104 -1.18 5.58 -53.06
C VAL A 104 -0.26 5.91 -54.22
N ALA A 105 -0.12 4.98 -55.17
CA ALA A 105 0.91 5.06 -56.21
C ALA A 105 0.55 6.01 -57.37
N ASP A 106 -0.75 6.10 -57.71
CA ASP A 106 -1.28 7.05 -58.70
C ASP A 106 -2.75 7.40 -58.35
N PRO A 107 -2.98 8.35 -57.41
CA PRO A 107 -4.32 8.72 -56.98
C PRO A 107 -5.23 9.22 -58.12
N ALA A 108 -4.65 9.64 -59.26
CA ALA A 108 -5.41 10.04 -60.43
C ALA A 108 -6.02 8.84 -61.18
N SER A 109 -5.41 7.66 -61.09
CA SER A 109 -5.93 6.41 -61.66
C SER A 109 -7.18 5.86 -60.94
N VAL A 110 -7.39 6.21 -59.66
CA VAL A 110 -8.58 5.83 -58.89
C VAL A 110 -9.84 6.53 -59.44
N PRO A 111 -10.99 5.84 -59.55
CA PRO A 111 -12.25 6.45 -59.98
C PRO A 111 -12.64 7.67 -59.13
N ALA A 112 -13.10 8.75 -59.76
CA ALA A 112 -13.27 10.05 -59.09
C ALA A 112 -14.24 10.06 -57.90
N GLY A 113 -15.18 9.11 -57.81
CA GLY A 113 -16.08 8.95 -56.65
C GLY A 113 -15.46 8.19 -55.46
N LEU A 114 -14.37 7.44 -55.70
CA LEU A 114 -13.66 6.60 -54.72
C LEU A 114 -12.34 7.23 -54.26
N ARG A 115 -11.92 8.36 -54.83
CA ARG A 115 -10.70 9.06 -54.40
C ARG A 115 -10.82 9.54 -52.95
N PRO A 116 -9.81 9.29 -52.10
CA PRO A 116 -9.73 9.89 -50.77
C PRO A 116 -9.79 11.42 -50.83
N THR A 117 -10.38 12.06 -49.81
CA THR A 117 -10.60 13.52 -49.79
C THR A 117 -10.00 14.27 -48.60
N GLY A 118 -9.16 13.60 -47.81
CA GLY A 118 -8.46 14.17 -46.65
C GLY A 118 -7.57 13.11 -46.00
N ASP A 119 -6.99 13.45 -44.86
CA ASP A 119 -6.26 12.51 -44.02
C ASP A 119 -7.22 11.44 -43.44
N LEU A 120 -6.69 10.25 -43.16
CA LEU A 120 -7.42 9.12 -42.56
C LEU A 120 -7.48 9.27 -41.04
N ASP A 121 -8.51 8.72 -40.39
CA ASP A 121 -8.64 8.74 -38.91
C ASP A 121 -7.70 7.73 -38.22
N VAL A 122 -7.19 6.76 -38.98
CA VAL A 122 -6.08 5.84 -38.64
C VAL A 122 -4.89 6.14 -39.56
N ASP A 123 -3.65 5.80 -39.17
CA ASP A 123 -2.52 6.12 -40.04
C ASP A 123 -2.52 5.32 -41.34
N ALA A 124 -1.72 5.79 -42.29
CA ALA A 124 -1.74 5.25 -43.63
C ALA A 124 -1.05 3.86 -43.74
N ALA A 125 -0.16 3.47 -42.82
CA ALA A 125 0.38 2.10 -42.82
C ALA A 125 -0.75 1.08 -42.60
N HIS A 126 -1.67 1.35 -41.67
CA HIS A 126 -2.84 0.51 -41.39
C HIS A 126 -3.72 0.31 -42.63
N PHE A 127 -3.90 1.35 -43.45
CA PHE A 127 -4.63 1.24 -44.73
C PHE A 127 -3.86 0.38 -45.76
N ALA A 128 -2.52 0.49 -45.85
CA ALA A 128 -1.74 -0.42 -46.71
C ALA A 128 -1.88 -1.88 -46.29
N GLN A 129 -1.86 -2.14 -44.98
CA GLN A 129 -1.97 -3.48 -44.42
C GLN A 129 -3.37 -4.07 -44.68
N TYR A 130 -4.43 -3.27 -44.59
CA TYR A 130 -5.79 -3.67 -45.00
C TYR A 130 -5.86 -4.08 -46.48
N ILE A 131 -5.31 -3.27 -47.38
CA ILE A 131 -5.25 -3.58 -48.82
C ILE A 131 -4.35 -4.81 -49.09
N ALA A 132 -3.24 -4.97 -48.37
CA ALA A 132 -2.33 -6.10 -48.50
C ALA A 132 -2.90 -7.42 -47.96
N ALA A 133 -3.75 -7.38 -46.94
CA ALA A 133 -4.43 -8.56 -46.42
C ALA A 133 -5.58 -9.00 -47.33
N HIS A 134 -6.40 -8.07 -47.86
CA HIS A 134 -7.37 -8.39 -48.92
C HIS A 134 -6.73 -8.94 -50.21
N ALA A 135 -5.43 -8.69 -50.42
CA ALA A 135 -4.68 -9.35 -51.49
C ALA A 135 -4.67 -10.89 -51.36
N VAL A 136 -4.98 -11.48 -50.20
CA VAL A 136 -5.09 -12.96 -50.08
C VAL A 136 -6.34 -13.52 -50.79
N GLY A 137 -7.38 -12.70 -51.06
CA GLY A 137 -8.59 -13.08 -51.80
C GLY A 137 -8.53 -12.84 -53.33
N ALA A 138 -7.84 -11.79 -53.78
CA ALA A 138 -7.88 -11.29 -55.16
C ALA A 138 -7.21 -12.19 -56.25
N SER A 139 -7.29 -11.84 -57.53
CA SER A 139 -6.55 -12.52 -58.63
C SER A 139 -5.03 -12.34 -58.53
N GLU A 140 -4.24 -13.22 -59.16
CA GLU A 140 -2.78 -13.07 -59.21
C GLU A 140 -2.38 -11.75 -59.89
N GLU A 141 -3.14 -11.33 -60.91
CA GLU A 141 -3.00 -10.05 -61.60
C GLU A 141 -3.31 -8.85 -60.71
N ALA A 142 -4.30 -8.92 -59.81
CA ALA A 142 -4.59 -7.85 -58.85
C ALA A 142 -3.52 -7.77 -57.75
N ARG A 143 -3.03 -8.92 -57.27
CA ARG A 143 -1.97 -9.01 -56.22
C ARG A 143 -0.60 -8.51 -56.66
N ALA A 144 -0.33 -8.45 -57.97
CA ALA A 144 1.00 -8.23 -58.52
C ALA A 144 1.70 -6.95 -58.03
N GLY A 145 0.96 -5.92 -57.63
CA GLY A 145 1.50 -4.66 -57.09
C GLY A 145 1.93 -4.71 -55.62
N ILE A 146 1.52 -5.73 -54.85
CA ILE A 146 1.77 -5.83 -53.39
C ILE A 146 2.61 -7.07 -53.04
N ALA A 147 2.32 -8.20 -53.71
CA ALA A 147 2.99 -9.48 -53.50
C ALA A 147 3.67 -10.02 -54.78
N PRO A 148 4.56 -9.24 -55.42
CA PRO A 148 5.27 -9.64 -56.63
C PRO A 148 6.14 -10.87 -56.42
N THR A 149 6.26 -11.72 -57.44
CA THR A 149 7.14 -12.90 -57.41
C THR A 149 8.52 -12.58 -57.99
N LEU A 150 9.58 -12.83 -57.23
CA LEU A 150 10.98 -12.77 -57.63
C LEU A 150 11.47 -14.14 -58.11
N THR A 151 11.06 -14.55 -59.32
CA THR A 151 11.46 -15.84 -59.91
C THR A 151 12.89 -15.85 -60.46
N ASP A 152 13.52 -14.70 -60.68
CA ASP A 152 14.79 -14.60 -61.39
C ASP A 152 16.01 -14.61 -60.45
N ARG A 153 16.62 -15.79 -60.31
CA ARG A 153 17.93 -16.01 -59.66
C ARG A 153 19.14 -15.73 -60.56
N SER A 154 18.96 -15.27 -61.81
CA SER A 154 20.09 -14.97 -62.68
C SER A 154 20.85 -13.75 -62.15
N GLY A 155 22.06 -13.99 -61.63
CA GLY A 155 22.96 -12.93 -61.22
C GLY A 155 23.49 -12.19 -62.45
N THR A 156 23.57 -10.86 -62.39
CA THR A 156 24.27 -10.08 -63.40
C THR A 156 25.78 -10.35 -63.31
N GLY A 157 26.28 -11.13 -64.25
CA GLY A 157 27.72 -11.33 -64.45
C GLY A 157 28.45 -10.02 -64.75
N GLY A 158 29.73 -9.96 -64.40
CA GLY A 158 30.50 -8.73 -64.38
C GLY A 158 30.56 -7.97 -65.71
N GLY A 159 30.13 -6.70 -65.67
CA GLY A 159 30.55 -5.64 -66.58
C GLY A 159 31.59 -4.76 -65.89
N ASP A 160 32.62 -4.35 -66.62
CA ASP A 160 33.76 -3.58 -66.11
C ASP A 160 33.32 -2.17 -65.67
N LEU A 161 33.28 -1.91 -64.36
CA LEU A 161 32.86 -0.63 -63.76
C LEU A 161 33.85 -0.19 -62.68
N GLY A 162 34.61 0.87 -62.97
CA GLY A 162 35.60 1.42 -62.05
C GLY A 162 34.98 2.19 -60.88
N VAL A 163 35.51 1.93 -59.68
CA VAL A 163 35.17 2.57 -58.39
C VAL A 163 33.78 2.20 -57.83
N ALA A 164 33.79 1.38 -56.77
CA ALA A 164 32.73 1.23 -55.76
C ALA A 164 31.34 0.70 -56.21
N ALA A 165 31.24 -0.05 -57.30
CA ALA A 165 30.04 -0.84 -57.60
C ALA A 165 30.09 -2.17 -56.83
N SER A 166 29.10 -2.43 -55.97
CA SER A 166 28.89 -3.77 -55.37
C SER A 166 28.48 -4.77 -56.47
N PRO A 167 28.93 -6.03 -56.41
CA PRO A 167 28.55 -7.07 -57.39
C PRO A 167 27.04 -7.36 -57.42
N ASP A 168 26.31 -6.90 -56.40
CA ASP A 168 24.88 -7.07 -56.25
C ASP A 168 24.08 -5.98 -56.97
N CYS A 169 24.75 -4.91 -57.43
CA CYS A 169 24.16 -3.74 -58.08
C CYS A 169 24.47 -3.72 -59.59
N GLY A 170 23.49 -3.38 -60.42
CA GLY A 170 23.67 -3.26 -61.89
C GLY A 170 22.70 -4.08 -62.74
N GLY A 171 21.83 -4.87 -62.11
CA GLY A 171 20.64 -5.45 -62.75
C GLY A 171 19.53 -4.42 -62.97
N ALA A 172 18.37 -4.89 -63.43
CA ALA A 172 17.17 -4.06 -63.50
C ALA A 172 16.76 -3.63 -62.09
N SER A 173 16.54 -2.32 -61.90
CA SER A 173 15.94 -1.77 -60.68
C SER A 173 14.65 -2.50 -60.33
N TYR A 174 14.44 -2.74 -59.04
CA TYR A 174 13.23 -3.33 -58.50
C TYR A 174 12.42 -2.28 -57.76
N GLU A 175 11.19 -2.04 -58.20
CA GLU A 175 10.28 -1.08 -57.58
C GLU A 175 9.36 -1.80 -56.60
N TYR A 176 9.36 -1.36 -55.33
CA TYR A 176 8.54 -1.95 -54.28
C TYR A 176 8.20 -0.91 -53.21
N LEU A 177 6.91 -0.75 -52.89
CA LEU A 177 6.40 0.23 -51.92
C LEU A 177 6.98 1.65 -52.11
N GLY A 178 7.10 2.10 -53.37
CA GLY A 178 7.66 3.41 -53.72
C GLY A 178 9.20 3.50 -53.72
N ALA A 179 9.91 2.50 -53.18
CA ALA A 179 11.36 2.44 -53.22
C ALA A 179 11.86 1.82 -54.55
N ASN A 180 12.83 2.48 -55.19
CA ASN A 180 13.52 1.97 -56.38
C ASN A 180 14.87 1.36 -55.95
N LEU A 181 14.91 0.03 -55.83
CA LEU A 181 15.99 -0.74 -55.23
C LEU A 181 16.95 -1.24 -56.32
N LYS A 182 18.22 -0.83 -56.27
CA LYS A 182 19.20 -1.02 -57.35
C LYS A 182 20.12 -2.23 -57.14
N CYS A 183 20.11 -2.81 -55.96
CA CYS A 183 20.99 -3.91 -55.57
C CYS A 183 20.19 -5.11 -55.03
N ARG A 184 20.61 -6.32 -55.38
CA ARG A 184 19.98 -7.59 -54.98
C ARG A 184 21.04 -8.62 -54.62
N PHE A 185 21.01 -9.09 -53.38
CA PHE A 185 21.90 -10.14 -52.88
C PHE A 185 21.10 -11.36 -52.40
N TYR A 186 21.40 -12.55 -52.91
CA TYR A 186 20.83 -13.81 -52.42
C TYR A 186 21.78 -14.47 -51.41
N SER A 187 21.24 -14.85 -50.24
CA SER A 187 21.99 -15.53 -49.19
C SER A 187 21.13 -16.64 -48.57
N GLY A 188 21.44 -17.90 -48.90
CA GLY A 188 20.64 -19.06 -48.48
C GLY A 188 19.17 -18.91 -48.87
N GLU A 189 18.33 -18.90 -47.85
CA GLU A 189 16.87 -18.79 -47.87
C GLU A 189 16.37 -17.36 -48.12
N PHE A 190 17.26 -16.36 -48.14
CA PHE A 190 16.92 -14.94 -48.18
C PHE A 190 17.33 -14.24 -49.48
N VAL A 191 16.57 -13.19 -49.82
CA VAL A 191 16.94 -12.18 -50.82
C VAL A 191 16.89 -10.79 -50.20
N LEU A 192 18.05 -10.13 -50.16
CA LEU A 192 18.21 -8.77 -49.66
C LEU A 192 18.16 -7.79 -50.84
N LEU A 193 17.17 -6.90 -50.85
CA LEU A 193 17.00 -5.82 -51.81
C LEU A 193 17.36 -4.49 -51.14
N TYR A 194 18.25 -3.72 -51.75
CA TYR A 194 18.75 -2.51 -51.10
C TYR A 194 19.28 -1.44 -52.06
N ASN A 195 19.56 -0.26 -51.51
CA ASN A 195 20.34 0.82 -52.12
C ASN A 195 21.58 1.13 -51.28
N ILE A 196 22.65 1.63 -51.93
CA ILE A 196 23.88 2.10 -51.24
C ILE A 196 23.78 3.62 -51.09
N ALA A 197 24.02 4.14 -49.88
CA ALA A 197 24.00 5.58 -49.62
C ALA A 197 25.04 6.33 -50.46
N SER A 198 24.62 7.47 -51.03
CA SER A 198 25.48 8.30 -51.88
C SER A 198 25.03 9.76 -51.86
N GLY A 199 25.85 10.62 -51.24
CA GLY A 199 25.55 12.05 -51.10
C GLY A 199 24.30 12.25 -50.24
N SER A 200 23.24 12.78 -50.84
CA SER A 200 21.91 12.91 -50.23
C SER A 200 20.94 11.76 -50.55
N SER A 201 21.39 10.71 -51.24
CA SER A 201 20.57 9.52 -51.51
C SER A 201 20.70 8.55 -50.33
N PRO A 202 19.59 8.21 -49.65
CA PRO A 202 19.62 7.30 -48.51
C PRO A 202 19.81 5.83 -48.95
N GLY A 203 20.20 4.98 -48.00
CA GLY A 203 20.52 3.57 -48.21
C GLY A 203 21.61 3.10 -47.24
N VAL A 204 22.06 1.85 -47.39
CA VAL A 204 23.05 1.27 -46.48
C VAL A 204 24.43 1.95 -46.62
N PRO A 205 25.21 2.04 -45.54
CA PRO A 205 26.54 2.63 -45.56
C PRO A 205 27.45 2.05 -46.67
N PRO A 206 28.17 2.88 -47.43
CA PRO A 206 29.00 2.44 -48.58
C PRO A 206 30.28 1.70 -48.17
N ALA A 207 30.53 1.52 -46.87
CA ALA A 207 31.68 0.76 -46.37
C ALA A 207 31.54 -0.71 -46.75
N ALA A 208 32.43 -1.21 -47.61
CA ALA A 208 32.34 -2.52 -48.23
C ALA A 208 33.55 -3.43 -47.90
N GLY A 209 33.30 -4.75 -47.91
CA GLY A 209 34.34 -5.76 -47.74
C GLY A 209 35.20 -5.96 -48.99
N ALA A 210 36.17 -6.88 -48.92
CA ALA A 210 37.09 -7.19 -50.02
C ALA A 210 36.40 -7.74 -51.30
N ASN A 211 35.13 -8.14 -51.20
CA ASN A 211 34.27 -8.58 -52.30
C ASN A 211 33.41 -7.44 -52.91
N GLY A 212 33.57 -6.19 -52.44
CA GLY A 212 32.79 -5.03 -52.89
C GLY A 212 31.36 -4.95 -52.33
N ARG A 213 30.91 -5.91 -51.52
CA ARG A 213 29.58 -5.86 -50.88
C ARG A 213 29.60 -4.98 -49.61
N PRO A 214 28.59 -4.14 -49.37
CA PRO A 214 28.48 -3.37 -48.13
C PRO A 214 28.52 -4.26 -46.89
N LEU A 215 29.30 -3.86 -45.88
CA LEU A 215 29.46 -4.61 -44.63
C LEU A 215 28.14 -4.75 -43.88
N ALA A 216 27.29 -3.71 -43.93
CA ALA A 216 25.90 -3.75 -43.44
C ALA A 216 25.12 -4.96 -43.98
N ILE A 217 25.10 -5.16 -45.29
CA ILE A 217 24.38 -6.26 -45.96
C ILE A 217 25.02 -7.62 -45.66
N VAL A 218 26.35 -7.68 -45.52
CA VAL A 218 27.04 -8.90 -45.07
C VAL A 218 26.64 -9.28 -43.65
N ASN A 219 26.58 -8.30 -42.74
CA ASN A 219 26.21 -8.53 -41.34
C ASN A 219 24.75 -8.95 -41.21
N MET A 220 23.82 -8.28 -41.89
CA MET A 220 22.40 -8.68 -41.92
C MET A 220 22.24 -10.13 -42.43
N ALA A 221 22.91 -10.50 -43.52
CA ALA A 221 22.83 -11.85 -44.05
C ALA A 221 23.40 -12.92 -43.09
N ASN A 222 24.48 -12.60 -42.37
CA ASN A 222 25.03 -13.49 -41.33
C ASN A 222 24.07 -13.63 -40.14
N ALA A 223 23.51 -12.51 -39.65
CA ALA A 223 22.56 -12.46 -38.55
C ALA A 223 21.29 -13.29 -38.86
N LEU A 224 20.73 -13.09 -40.06
CA LEU A 224 19.59 -13.87 -40.58
C LEU A 224 19.92 -15.36 -40.67
N SER A 225 21.09 -15.74 -41.20
CA SER A 225 21.49 -17.15 -41.29
C SER A 225 21.60 -17.81 -39.92
N VAL A 226 22.24 -17.13 -38.94
CA VAL A 226 22.38 -17.63 -37.57
C VAL A 226 21.01 -17.75 -36.90
N ALA A 227 20.19 -16.70 -36.95
CA ALA A 227 18.86 -16.72 -36.32
C ALA A 227 17.93 -17.75 -36.96
N PHE A 228 17.96 -17.92 -38.29
CA PHE A 228 17.14 -18.91 -38.99
C PHE A 228 17.42 -20.35 -38.54
N ASP A 229 18.71 -20.73 -38.47
CA ASP A 229 19.11 -22.05 -38.00
C ASP A 229 18.78 -22.23 -36.50
N GLU A 230 19.02 -21.22 -35.67
CA GLU A 230 18.76 -21.30 -34.23
C GLU A 230 17.26 -21.30 -33.87
N TYR A 231 16.40 -20.58 -34.61
CA TYR A 231 14.95 -20.66 -34.44
C TYR A 231 14.41 -22.05 -34.81
N ARG A 232 14.93 -22.63 -35.90
CA ARG A 232 14.61 -24.02 -36.28
C ARG A 232 15.13 -25.04 -35.27
N ALA A 233 16.32 -24.80 -34.68
CA ALA A 233 16.89 -25.66 -33.64
C ALA A 233 16.16 -25.54 -32.28
N MET A 234 15.51 -24.41 -31.98
CA MET A 234 14.53 -24.29 -30.88
C MET A 234 13.18 -24.99 -31.20
N GLY A 235 13.03 -25.50 -32.42
CA GLY A 235 11.88 -26.29 -32.84
C GLY A 235 10.73 -25.48 -33.43
N TYR A 236 10.95 -24.22 -33.81
CA TYR A 236 9.96 -23.47 -34.58
C TYR A 236 10.02 -23.95 -36.04
N PRO A 237 8.97 -24.61 -36.58
CA PRO A 237 8.97 -25.08 -37.96
C PRO A 237 8.88 -23.89 -38.92
N ILE A 238 9.46 -24.05 -40.11
CA ILE A 238 9.25 -23.12 -41.23
C ILE A 238 9.33 -23.84 -42.57
N THR A 239 8.38 -23.55 -43.46
CA THR A 239 8.37 -24.10 -44.81
C THR A 239 9.14 -23.19 -45.76
N VAL A 240 10.34 -23.61 -46.15
CA VAL A 240 11.13 -22.98 -47.22
C VAL A 240 10.60 -23.44 -48.57
N LYS A 241 10.44 -22.53 -49.52
CA LYS A 241 10.06 -22.83 -50.91
C LYS A 241 11.28 -22.63 -51.81
N ASP A 242 11.71 -23.68 -52.51
CA ASP A 242 12.99 -23.71 -53.24
C ASP A 242 13.15 -22.61 -54.30
N ASP A 243 12.05 -22.08 -54.86
CA ASP A 243 12.00 -21.04 -55.89
C ASP A 243 11.66 -19.63 -55.33
N LYS A 244 11.29 -19.54 -54.06
CA LYS A 244 10.70 -18.37 -53.42
C LYS A 244 11.41 -18.09 -52.07
N PRO A 245 12.58 -17.42 -52.08
CA PRO A 245 13.25 -17.01 -50.84
C PRO A 245 12.48 -15.91 -50.09
N PHE A 246 12.68 -15.83 -48.77
CA PHE A 246 12.16 -14.75 -47.94
C PHE A 246 12.83 -13.42 -48.31
N ALA A 247 12.05 -12.36 -48.44
CA ALA A 247 12.57 -11.06 -48.85
C ALA A 247 12.87 -10.15 -47.65
N VAL A 248 13.99 -9.44 -47.76
CA VAL A 248 14.40 -8.36 -46.86
C VAL A 248 14.59 -7.11 -47.72
N VAL A 249 13.86 -6.05 -47.44
CA VAL A 249 13.90 -4.81 -48.21
C VAL A 249 14.45 -3.68 -47.34
N VAL A 250 15.62 -3.15 -47.70
CA VAL A 250 16.33 -2.10 -46.96
C VAL A 250 16.38 -0.82 -47.79
N GLY A 251 15.70 0.22 -47.33
CA GLY A 251 15.50 1.44 -48.12
C GLY A 251 14.05 1.87 -48.32
N ILE A 252 13.12 1.40 -47.50
CA ILE A 252 11.76 1.97 -47.48
C ILE A 252 11.82 3.28 -46.68
N GLU A 253 11.72 4.42 -47.36
CA GLU A 253 11.73 5.75 -46.72
C GLU A 253 10.38 6.12 -46.09
N SER A 254 9.28 5.63 -46.68
CA SER A 254 7.93 5.88 -46.20
C SER A 254 6.98 4.76 -46.60
N ILE A 255 5.95 4.52 -45.80
CA ILE A 255 4.82 3.66 -46.14
C ILE A 255 3.58 4.56 -46.18
N LEU A 256 2.93 4.60 -47.35
CA LEU A 256 1.79 5.48 -47.67
C LEU A 256 2.00 6.97 -47.31
N GLY A 257 3.23 7.46 -47.45
CA GLY A 257 3.58 8.86 -47.19
C GLY A 257 3.87 9.21 -45.73
N GLN A 258 3.77 8.26 -44.80
CA GLN A 258 4.32 8.40 -43.45
C GLN A 258 5.78 7.89 -43.40
N PRO A 259 6.71 8.61 -42.74
CA PRO A 259 8.09 8.14 -42.56
C PRO A 259 8.14 6.75 -41.92
N MET A 260 9.03 5.89 -42.41
CA MET A 260 9.29 4.59 -41.79
C MET A 260 10.50 4.71 -40.87
N ASP A 261 10.25 4.96 -39.58
CA ASP A 261 11.31 5.18 -38.57
C ASP A 261 11.71 3.89 -37.82
N ALA A 262 10.95 2.80 -37.97
CA ALA A 262 11.19 1.48 -37.36
C ALA A 262 11.03 0.36 -38.43
N PRO A 263 11.70 -0.79 -38.29
CA PRO A 263 11.48 -1.95 -39.16
C PRO A 263 10.09 -2.60 -38.94
N PHE A 264 9.68 -3.45 -39.87
CA PHE A 264 8.39 -4.13 -39.84
C PHE A 264 8.34 -5.38 -40.73
N VAL A 265 7.69 -6.46 -40.30
CA VAL A 265 7.40 -7.64 -41.15
C VAL A 265 5.96 -7.67 -41.62
N LEU A 266 5.76 -7.48 -42.93
CA LEU A 266 4.52 -7.83 -43.61
C LEU A 266 4.29 -9.35 -43.53
N PRO A 267 3.11 -9.87 -43.14
CA PRO A 267 2.81 -11.31 -43.17
C PRO A 267 2.73 -11.87 -44.60
N PHE A 268 2.48 -11.00 -45.58
CA PHE A 268 2.38 -11.32 -46.99
C PHE A 268 2.94 -10.18 -47.83
N GLY A 269 3.94 -10.50 -48.65
CA GLY A 269 4.57 -9.56 -49.56
C GLY A 269 5.26 -10.29 -50.70
N ILE A 270 6.51 -9.91 -50.98
CA ILE A 270 7.33 -10.50 -52.04
C ILE A 270 7.36 -12.03 -51.92
N ASN A 271 7.29 -12.72 -53.06
CA ASN A 271 7.25 -14.18 -53.16
C ASN A 271 6.05 -14.86 -52.46
N GLN A 272 4.98 -14.12 -52.14
CA GLN A 272 3.79 -14.63 -51.45
C GLN A 272 4.17 -15.24 -50.08
N GLN A 273 5.07 -14.56 -49.38
CA GLN A 273 5.63 -14.93 -48.07
C GLN A 273 5.77 -13.67 -47.20
N PRO A 274 5.98 -13.83 -45.88
CA PRO A 274 6.34 -12.69 -45.05
C PRO A 274 7.60 -11.98 -45.58
N THR A 275 7.58 -10.65 -45.53
CA THR A 275 8.62 -9.78 -46.09
C THR A 275 9.06 -8.80 -45.01
N MET A 276 10.35 -8.84 -44.67
CA MET A 276 10.96 -7.91 -43.71
C MET A 276 11.23 -6.58 -44.43
N LEU A 277 10.70 -5.49 -43.88
CA LEU A 277 10.95 -4.13 -44.32
C LEU A 277 11.85 -3.43 -43.31
N MET A 278 12.84 -2.70 -43.81
CA MET A 278 13.82 -1.98 -43.02
C MET A 278 13.94 -0.55 -43.55
N PRO A 279 14.11 0.45 -42.65
CA PRO A 279 14.41 1.82 -43.05
C PRO A 279 15.73 1.90 -43.84
N PRO A 280 16.08 3.04 -44.46
CA PRO A 280 17.26 3.11 -45.33
C PRO A 280 18.60 2.96 -44.62
N ASP A 281 18.70 3.43 -43.37
CA ASP A 281 19.85 3.19 -42.49
C ASP A 281 19.35 2.87 -41.07
N PRO A 282 19.04 1.60 -40.76
CA PRO A 282 18.55 1.21 -39.43
C PRO A 282 19.61 1.34 -38.32
N GLY A 283 20.89 1.49 -38.65
CA GLY A 283 22.03 1.42 -37.71
C GLY A 283 22.29 0.03 -37.09
N GLN A 284 21.24 -0.71 -36.77
CA GLN A 284 21.26 -2.01 -36.10
C GLN A 284 21.23 -3.17 -37.10
N TYR A 285 22.37 -3.38 -37.78
CA TYR A 285 22.52 -4.34 -38.87
C TYR A 285 22.74 -5.81 -38.45
N ASP A 286 22.83 -6.11 -37.15
CA ASP A 286 22.87 -7.48 -36.63
C ASP A 286 21.67 -7.80 -35.71
N TYR A 287 21.27 -6.87 -34.84
CA TYR A 287 20.14 -7.06 -33.91
C TYR A 287 18.77 -7.12 -34.62
N LEU A 288 18.36 -6.07 -35.33
CA LEU A 288 17.02 -5.99 -35.96
C LEU A 288 16.72 -7.14 -36.94
N PRO A 289 17.65 -7.60 -37.81
CA PRO A 289 17.39 -8.75 -38.67
C PRO A 289 17.04 -10.03 -37.93
N ARG A 290 17.48 -10.20 -36.67
CA ARG A 290 17.11 -11.36 -35.83
C ARG A 290 15.69 -11.20 -35.30
N HIS A 291 15.39 -10.03 -34.72
CA HIS A 291 14.06 -9.68 -34.20
C HIS A 291 12.98 -9.83 -35.28
N GLU A 292 13.13 -9.14 -36.39
CA GLU A 292 12.19 -9.18 -37.52
C GLU A 292 12.03 -10.60 -38.08
N LEU A 293 13.13 -11.37 -38.16
CA LEU A 293 13.03 -12.76 -38.61
C LEU A 293 12.16 -13.62 -37.70
N PHE A 294 12.10 -13.36 -36.39
CA PHE A 294 11.24 -14.15 -35.51
C PHE A 294 9.74 -13.92 -35.80
N HIS A 295 9.33 -12.72 -36.21
CA HIS A 295 7.96 -12.46 -36.67
C HIS A 295 7.58 -13.34 -37.87
N VAL A 296 8.51 -13.61 -38.80
CA VAL A 296 8.31 -14.56 -39.92
C VAL A 296 7.96 -15.97 -39.42
N PHE A 297 8.54 -16.40 -38.30
CA PHE A 297 8.19 -17.67 -37.66
C PHE A 297 6.84 -17.61 -36.92
N GLN A 298 6.57 -16.54 -36.16
CA GLN A 298 5.30 -16.33 -35.45
C GLN A 298 4.08 -16.37 -36.38
N TYR A 299 4.17 -15.77 -37.58
CA TYR A 299 3.10 -15.81 -38.61
C TYR A 299 2.78 -17.20 -39.19
N GLN A 300 3.29 -18.30 -38.62
CA GLN A 300 2.87 -19.68 -38.92
C GLN A 300 2.01 -20.31 -37.83
N PHE A 301 1.96 -19.67 -36.66
CA PHE A 301 1.18 -20.10 -35.50
C PHE A 301 -0.12 -19.32 -35.34
N TRP A 302 -0.33 -18.32 -36.18
CA TRP A 302 -1.58 -17.61 -36.36
C TRP A 302 -2.18 -18.15 -37.68
N ASP A 303 -3.36 -18.78 -37.66
CA ASP A 303 -3.87 -19.60 -38.79
C ASP A 303 -4.23 -18.74 -40.02
N LYS A 304 -3.83 -19.18 -41.22
CA LYS A 304 -3.84 -18.35 -42.43
C LYS A 304 -5.20 -18.21 -43.12
N SER A 305 -6.21 -19.00 -42.78
CA SER A 305 -7.58 -18.71 -43.22
C SER A 305 -8.17 -17.50 -42.49
N ASP A 306 -7.81 -17.35 -41.21
CA ASP A 306 -8.43 -16.37 -40.32
C ASP A 306 -7.47 -15.17 -40.09
N VAL A 307 -6.14 -15.32 -40.19
CA VAL A 307 -5.14 -14.23 -40.39
C VAL A 307 -5.31 -13.47 -41.70
N THR A 308 -6.23 -13.88 -42.59
CA THR A 308 -6.70 -12.91 -43.59
C THR A 308 -7.73 -11.97 -42.96
N TRP A 309 -8.71 -12.48 -42.23
CA TRP A 309 -9.83 -11.73 -41.65
C TRP A 309 -9.50 -11.04 -40.32
N ASP A 310 -8.91 -11.70 -39.31
CA ASP A 310 -8.58 -11.07 -38.02
C ASP A 310 -7.48 -10.00 -38.20
N TYR A 311 -6.49 -10.28 -39.05
CA TYR A 311 -5.50 -9.28 -39.47
C TYR A 311 -6.13 -8.12 -40.28
N LEU A 312 -7.32 -8.30 -40.87
CA LEU A 312 -8.06 -7.24 -41.57
C LEU A 312 -8.85 -6.34 -40.62
N TRP A 313 -9.44 -6.91 -39.55
CA TRP A 313 -10.41 -6.20 -38.71
C TRP A 313 -9.82 -5.70 -37.39
N ASP A 314 -8.91 -6.46 -36.76
CA ASP A 314 -8.29 -6.03 -35.51
C ASP A 314 -7.14 -5.04 -35.69
N PHE A 315 -6.36 -5.20 -36.75
CA PHE A 315 -5.18 -4.37 -37.00
C PHE A 315 -5.53 -2.87 -37.02
N VAL A 316 -6.72 -2.52 -37.54
CA VAL A 316 -7.15 -1.14 -37.80
C VAL A 316 -8.02 -0.56 -36.65
N GLY A 317 -8.32 -1.33 -35.60
CA GLY A 317 -9.09 -0.82 -34.46
C GLY A 317 -9.90 -1.83 -33.64
N GLY A 318 -9.60 -3.13 -33.76
CA GLY A 318 -10.15 -4.14 -32.86
C GLY A 318 -9.25 -4.39 -31.65
N GLU A 319 -9.74 -5.19 -30.71
CA GLU A 319 -9.10 -5.37 -29.41
C GLU A 319 -8.03 -6.49 -29.42
N GLU A 320 -7.97 -7.32 -30.45
CA GLU A 320 -7.11 -8.51 -30.50
C GLU A 320 -5.71 -8.21 -31.04
N PHE A 321 -5.53 -7.25 -31.96
CA PHE A 321 -4.22 -6.98 -32.55
C PHE A 321 -3.21 -6.49 -31.52
N GLY A 322 -3.58 -5.50 -30.69
CA GLY A 322 -2.73 -5.08 -29.57
C GLY A 322 -2.47 -6.22 -28.58
N SER A 323 -3.46 -7.10 -28.42
CA SER A 323 -3.41 -8.29 -27.55
C SER A 323 -2.51 -9.39 -28.07
N MET A 324 -2.27 -9.46 -29.38
CA MET A 324 -1.23 -10.29 -29.99
C MET A 324 0.13 -9.58 -30.04
N ASN A 325 0.17 -8.31 -30.44
CA ASN A 325 1.40 -7.59 -30.73
C ASN A 325 2.32 -7.48 -29.50
N TRP A 326 1.80 -7.22 -28.29
CA TRP A 326 2.65 -7.18 -27.09
C TRP A 326 3.43 -8.50 -26.88
N TRP A 327 2.82 -9.65 -27.18
CA TRP A 327 3.45 -10.97 -27.08
C TRP A 327 4.35 -11.27 -28.29
N GLN A 328 4.02 -10.74 -29.47
CA GLN A 328 4.91 -10.80 -30.64
C GLN A 328 6.25 -10.09 -30.35
N GLU A 329 6.23 -8.83 -29.92
CA GLU A 329 7.45 -8.09 -29.60
C GLU A 329 8.22 -8.75 -28.43
N ALA A 330 7.54 -9.04 -27.32
CA ALA A 330 8.17 -9.65 -26.14
C ALA A 330 8.83 -11.00 -26.44
N THR A 331 8.26 -11.81 -27.35
CA THR A 331 8.85 -13.10 -27.72
C THR A 331 9.85 -13.01 -28.87
N ALA A 332 9.77 -12.00 -29.74
CA ALA A 332 10.81 -11.70 -30.72
C ALA A 332 12.09 -11.20 -30.04
N GLU A 333 11.98 -10.35 -29.02
CA GLU A 333 13.11 -9.93 -28.18
C GLU A 333 13.72 -11.10 -27.41
N TRP A 334 12.88 -11.90 -26.74
CA TRP A 334 13.33 -13.12 -26.06
C TRP A 334 14.07 -14.06 -27.03
N ALA A 335 13.54 -14.24 -28.25
CA ALA A 335 14.14 -15.11 -29.26
C ALA A 335 15.46 -14.56 -29.78
N THR A 336 15.54 -13.25 -30.06
CA THR A 336 16.78 -12.54 -30.44
C THR A 336 17.87 -12.74 -29.40
N HIS A 337 17.55 -12.49 -28.13
CA HIS A 337 18.43 -12.84 -27.00
C HIS A 337 18.85 -14.32 -27.03
N GLN A 338 17.92 -15.28 -27.19
CA GLN A 338 18.29 -16.70 -27.30
C GLN A 338 19.29 -16.97 -28.43
N THR A 339 19.22 -16.27 -29.58
CA THR A 339 20.22 -16.47 -30.65
C THR A 339 21.63 -16.12 -30.19
N TYR A 340 21.82 -15.01 -29.47
CA TYR A 340 23.12 -14.60 -28.93
C TYR A 340 23.63 -15.57 -27.85
N LYS A 341 22.75 -16.13 -27.02
CA LYS A 341 23.15 -17.12 -25.99
C LYS A 341 23.51 -18.47 -26.56
N ARG A 342 22.82 -18.92 -27.62
CA ARG A 342 23.07 -20.22 -28.27
C ARG A 342 24.25 -20.14 -29.24
N VAL A 343 24.40 -19.03 -29.94
CA VAL A 343 25.53 -18.72 -30.83
C VAL A 343 26.07 -17.32 -30.49
N PRO A 344 27.12 -17.21 -29.64
CA PRO A 344 27.78 -15.95 -29.28
C PRO A 344 28.53 -15.31 -30.46
N PHE A 345 27.78 -14.81 -31.43
CA PHE A 345 28.23 -14.12 -32.63
C PHE A 345 27.58 -12.74 -32.69
N ASP A 346 28.39 -11.73 -32.34
CA ASP A 346 28.05 -10.32 -32.42
C ASP A 346 29.22 -9.56 -33.07
N PRO A 347 29.14 -9.30 -34.39
CA PRO A 347 30.20 -8.62 -35.12
C PRO A 347 30.15 -7.08 -34.98
N LEU A 348 29.12 -6.52 -34.34
CA LEU A 348 28.86 -5.08 -34.29
C LEU A 348 28.80 -4.48 -32.88
N GLY A 349 28.73 -5.29 -31.83
CA GLY A 349 28.49 -4.83 -30.46
C GLY A 349 27.02 -4.52 -30.20
N GLN A 350 26.11 -5.28 -30.84
CA GLN A 350 24.65 -5.09 -30.80
C GLN A 350 23.92 -6.18 -30.02
N ALA A 351 24.63 -7.14 -29.40
CA ALA A 351 24.02 -8.21 -28.61
C ALA A 351 23.25 -7.73 -27.37
N ASP A 352 23.48 -6.49 -26.93
CA ASP A 352 22.84 -5.87 -25.78
C ASP A 352 21.55 -5.09 -26.17
N ASP A 353 21.32 -4.83 -27.46
CA ASP A 353 20.23 -3.97 -27.96
C ASP A 353 18.82 -4.50 -27.63
N TYR A 354 18.65 -5.80 -27.41
CA TYR A 354 17.37 -6.40 -26.96
C TYR A 354 16.93 -5.91 -25.56
N ALA A 355 17.88 -5.40 -24.77
CA ALA A 355 17.60 -4.94 -23.40
C ALA A 355 17.04 -3.50 -23.37
N HIS A 356 16.97 -2.79 -24.50
CA HIS A 356 16.59 -1.38 -24.55
C HIS A 356 15.22 -1.08 -23.92
N GLY A 357 14.28 -2.03 -23.96
CA GLY A 357 12.94 -1.87 -23.37
C GLY A 357 12.88 -2.03 -21.84
N VAL A 358 13.93 -2.56 -21.19
CA VAL A 358 13.92 -2.91 -19.74
C VAL A 358 13.57 -1.71 -18.86
N GLY A 359 14.21 -0.56 -19.12
CA GLY A 359 13.98 0.67 -18.37
C GLY A 359 12.53 1.14 -18.47
N THR A 360 11.97 1.16 -19.68
CA THR A 360 10.57 1.51 -19.93
C THR A 360 9.63 0.58 -19.16
N PHE A 361 9.81 -0.74 -19.29
CA PHE A 361 8.93 -1.74 -18.67
C PHE A 361 8.94 -1.64 -17.13
N LEU A 362 10.14 -1.61 -16.51
CA LEU A 362 10.31 -1.60 -15.05
C LEU A 362 10.12 -0.22 -14.40
N SER A 363 10.00 0.86 -15.18
CA SER A 363 9.58 2.18 -14.69
C SER A 363 8.05 2.29 -14.46
N ARG A 364 7.27 1.43 -15.12
CA ARG A 364 5.79 1.31 -15.02
C ARG A 364 5.38 -0.12 -14.59
N PRO A 365 5.79 -0.62 -13.41
CA PRO A 365 5.47 -1.98 -13.00
C PRO A 365 3.97 -2.17 -12.70
N TYR A 366 3.26 -1.10 -12.33
CA TYR A 366 1.84 -1.09 -11.96
C TYR A 366 0.87 -1.20 -13.15
N ALA A 367 1.37 -1.00 -14.37
CA ALA A 367 0.58 -1.04 -15.59
C ALA A 367 0.39 -2.49 -16.07
N ALA A 368 -0.49 -2.72 -17.05
CA ALA A 368 -0.87 -4.08 -17.41
C ALA A 368 0.32 -4.87 -17.95
N ILE A 369 0.34 -6.19 -17.71
CA ILE A 369 1.40 -7.07 -18.24
C ILE A 369 1.33 -7.16 -19.76
N ASN A 370 0.11 -7.13 -20.32
CA ASN A 370 -0.20 -7.05 -21.74
C ASN A 370 -0.54 -5.63 -22.21
N GLU A 371 -0.01 -4.59 -21.58
CA GLU A 371 -0.27 -3.22 -22.06
C GLU A 371 0.35 -3.01 -23.44
N TRP A 372 -0.48 -2.63 -24.40
CA TRP A 372 -0.06 -2.23 -25.74
C TRP A 372 -0.08 -0.71 -25.84
N ASP A 373 1.10 -0.10 -25.78
CA ASP A 373 1.27 1.36 -25.93
C ASP A 373 1.27 1.81 -27.42
N GLY A 374 1.06 0.89 -28.39
CA GLY A 374 1.12 1.13 -29.84
C GLY A 374 2.36 0.56 -30.53
N LEU A 375 2.35 0.53 -31.86
CA LEU A 375 3.45 -0.02 -32.69
C LEU A 375 4.77 0.73 -32.48
N GLY A 376 5.88 -0.01 -32.42
CA GLY A 376 7.23 0.53 -32.24
C GLY A 376 7.52 1.17 -30.87
N ASN A 377 6.55 1.19 -29.94
CA ASN A 377 6.76 1.73 -28.60
C ASN A 377 7.48 0.72 -27.69
N THR A 378 8.43 1.20 -26.89
CA THR A 378 9.45 0.36 -26.22
C THR A 378 8.97 -0.53 -25.06
N ARG A 379 7.70 -0.43 -24.63
CA ARG A 379 7.17 -1.21 -23.50
C ARG A 379 6.94 -2.70 -23.83
N PRO A 380 6.23 -3.07 -24.92
CA PRO A 380 6.18 -4.43 -25.45
C PRO A 380 7.52 -5.14 -25.54
N TYR A 381 8.55 -4.50 -26.09
CA TYR A 381 9.91 -5.03 -26.19
C TYR A 381 10.45 -5.42 -24.81
N GLY A 382 10.43 -4.49 -23.84
CA GLY A 382 10.87 -4.73 -22.47
C GLY A 382 10.07 -5.80 -21.69
N ALA A 383 8.91 -6.21 -22.19
CA ALA A 383 8.14 -7.30 -21.60
C ALA A 383 8.77 -8.69 -21.87
N PHE A 384 9.85 -8.81 -22.66
CA PHE A 384 10.61 -10.06 -22.88
C PHE A 384 11.05 -10.75 -21.58
N LEU A 385 11.21 -9.99 -20.50
CA LEU A 385 11.49 -10.51 -19.16
C LEU A 385 10.46 -11.57 -18.73
N PHE A 386 9.21 -11.48 -19.19
CA PHE A 386 8.16 -12.45 -18.86
C PHE A 386 8.31 -13.80 -19.58
N PRO A 387 8.37 -13.90 -20.93
CA PRO A 387 8.70 -15.17 -21.59
C PRO A 387 10.05 -15.73 -21.13
N LEU A 388 11.05 -14.88 -20.85
CA LEU A 388 12.32 -15.32 -20.26
C LEU A 388 12.10 -16.00 -18.90
N TYR A 389 11.44 -15.33 -17.95
CA TYR A 389 11.08 -15.91 -16.65
C TYR A 389 10.36 -17.25 -16.79
N LEU A 390 9.35 -17.32 -17.66
CA LEU A 390 8.55 -18.54 -17.87
C LEU A 390 9.41 -19.69 -18.44
N THR A 391 10.31 -19.42 -19.39
CA THR A 391 11.23 -20.43 -19.94
C THR A 391 12.27 -20.90 -18.92
N GLU A 392 12.72 -20.05 -18.00
CA GLU A 392 13.57 -20.48 -16.89
C GLU A 392 12.81 -21.34 -15.85
N ARG A 393 11.49 -21.18 -15.71
CA ARG A 393 10.67 -22.04 -14.83
C ARG A 393 10.37 -23.41 -15.41
N THR A 394 10.31 -23.55 -16.74
CA THR A 394 9.69 -24.73 -17.40
C THR A 394 10.56 -25.38 -18.48
N GLY A 395 11.37 -24.60 -19.18
CA GLY A 395 12.21 -25.03 -20.29
C GLY A 395 11.98 -24.21 -21.57
N ALA A 396 12.94 -24.28 -22.50
CA ALA A 396 12.97 -23.49 -23.74
C ALA A 396 11.76 -23.69 -24.68
N ALA A 397 10.98 -24.76 -24.50
CA ALA A 397 9.79 -25.02 -25.31
C ALA A 397 8.57 -24.16 -24.92
N PHE A 398 8.55 -23.52 -23.74
CA PHE A 398 7.35 -22.84 -23.23
C PHE A 398 6.77 -21.81 -24.20
N VAL A 399 7.62 -20.91 -24.74
CA VAL A 399 7.19 -19.89 -25.70
C VAL A 399 6.65 -20.52 -26.98
N ARG A 400 7.26 -21.61 -27.47
CA ARG A 400 6.72 -22.34 -28.62
C ARG A 400 5.37 -22.96 -28.29
N ASN A 401 5.20 -23.51 -27.09
CA ASN A 401 3.94 -24.12 -26.67
C ASN A 401 2.81 -23.06 -26.54
N THR A 402 3.09 -21.80 -26.16
CA THR A 402 2.06 -20.75 -26.22
C THR A 402 1.67 -20.45 -27.67
N TRP A 403 2.64 -20.31 -28.58
CA TRP A 403 2.36 -20.16 -30.01
C TRP A 403 1.60 -21.38 -30.61
N GLU A 404 1.89 -22.61 -30.18
CA GLU A 404 1.12 -23.80 -30.55
C GLU A 404 -0.33 -23.73 -30.04
N ASN A 405 -0.57 -23.17 -28.85
CA ASN A 405 -1.93 -22.95 -28.32
C ASN A 405 -2.68 -21.84 -29.08
N VAL A 406 -1.99 -20.79 -29.57
CA VAL A 406 -2.62 -19.81 -30.49
C VAL A 406 -3.12 -20.54 -31.74
N ARG A 407 -2.28 -21.40 -32.34
CA ARG A 407 -2.59 -22.12 -33.59
C ARG A 407 -3.68 -23.18 -33.44
N ASP A 408 -3.60 -24.00 -32.39
CA ASP A 408 -4.37 -25.24 -32.26
C ASP A 408 -5.67 -25.07 -31.46
N HIS A 409 -5.87 -23.90 -30.83
CA HIS A 409 -7.00 -23.61 -29.95
C HIS A 409 -7.63 -22.23 -30.11
N ASP A 410 -7.14 -21.40 -31.06
CA ASP A 410 -7.66 -20.05 -31.29
C ASP A 410 -7.56 -19.14 -30.04
N HIS A 411 -6.52 -19.35 -29.23
CA HIS A 411 -6.28 -18.63 -27.99
C HIS A 411 -5.54 -17.30 -28.22
N LEU A 412 -6.01 -16.21 -27.61
CA LEU A 412 -5.19 -15.00 -27.45
C LEU A 412 -4.09 -15.22 -26.39
N PRO A 413 -3.01 -14.40 -26.35
CA PRO A 413 -1.78 -14.79 -25.63
C PRO A 413 -1.96 -15.03 -24.13
N ILE A 414 -2.86 -14.31 -23.47
CA ILE A 414 -3.14 -14.52 -22.04
C ILE A 414 -3.78 -15.89 -21.78
N GLU A 415 -4.62 -16.38 -22.70
CA GLU A 415 -5.20 -17.71 -22.65
C GLU A 415 -4.16 -18.77 -23.02
N ALA A 416 -3.38 -18.54 -24.08
CA ALA A 416 -2.32 -19.44 -24.50
C ALA A 416 -1.22 -19.62 -23.42
N ILE A 417 -0.83 -18.55 -22.72
CA ILE A 417 0.09 -18.58 -21.58
C ILE A 417 -0.54 -19.34 -20.41
N ARG A 418 -1.83 -19.12 -20.11
CA ARG A 418 -2.54 -19.82 -19.03
C ARG A 418 -2.68 -21.31 -19.32
N ALA A 419 -2.98 -21.68 -20.55
CA ALA A 419 -3.06 -23.06 -21.03
C ALA A 419 -1.69 -23.75 -20.95
N ALA A 420 -0.64 -23.14 -21.52
CA ALA A 420 0.72 -23.67 -21.45
C ALA A 420 1.22 -23.84 -20.00
N ALA A 421 1.01 -22.86 -19.12
CA ALA A 421 1.35 -22.97 -17.70
C ALA A 421 0.60 -24.13 -17.01
N SER A 422 -0.70 -24.29 -17.30
CA SER A 422 -1.52 -25.36 -16.77
C SER A 422 -1.03 -26.75 -17.20
N SER A 423 -0.56 -26.90 -18.44
CA SER A 423 0.08 -28.13 -18.96
C SER A 423 1.41 -28.51 -18.28
N TYR A 424 2.09 -27.56 -17.62
CA TYR A 424 3.23 -27.83 -16.74
C TYR A 424 2.82 -28.08 -15.27
N GLY A 425 1.52 -27.95 -14.96
CA GLY A 425 0.98 -28.00 -13.60
C GLY A 425 1.20 -26.72 -12.78
N LEU A 426 1.38 -25.58 -13.44
CA LEU A 426 1.66 -24.28 -12.82
C LEU A 426 0.44 -23.36 -12.92
N SER A 427 0.27 -22.50 -11.91
CA SER A 427 -0.74 -21.42 -11.93
C SER A 427 -0.13 -20.14 -12.48
N LEU A 428 -0.79 -19.52 -13.47
CA LEU A 428 -0.36 -18.22 -14.01
C LEU A 428 -0.34 -17.14 -12.91
N ASP A 429 -1.35 -17.14 -12.05
CA ASP A 429 -1.50 -16.22 -10.93
C ASP A 429 -0.31 -16.32 -9.94
N ASP A 430 0.19 -17.54 -9.67
CA ASP A 430 1.39 -17.77 -8.85
C ASP A 430 2.68 -17.32 -9.58
N LEU A 431 2.75 -17.53 -10.89
CA LEU A 431 3.88 -17.12 -11.72
C LEU A 431 4.02 -15.60 -11.81
N LEU A 432 2.91 -14.84 -11.81
CA LEU A 432 2.93 -13.38 -11.78
C LEU A 432 3.56 -12.83 -10.49
N VAL A 433 3.27 -13.45 -9.33
CA VAL A 433 3.90 -13.09 -8.04
C VAL A 433 5.41 -13.35 -8.08
N GLY A 434 5.81 -14.50 -8.63
CA GLY A 434 7.22 -14.85 -8.82
C GLY A 434 7.96 -13.91 -9.78
N PHE A 435 7.33 -13.56 -10.90
CA PHE A 435 7.84 -12.61 -11.88
C PHE A 435 8.03 -11.22 -11.27
N ALA A 436 7.08 -10.72 -10.48
CA ALA A 436 7.23 -9.46 -9.74
C ALA A 436 8.39 -9.50 -8.75
N VAL A 437 8.61 -10.60 -8.04
CA VAL A 437 9.78 -10.77 -7.15
C VAL A 437 11.09 -10.79 -7.95
N ALA A 438 11.14 -11.49 -9.08
CA ALA A 438 12.33 -11.53 -9.94
C ALA A 438 12.65 -10.16 -10.54
N ASN A 439 11.65 -9.43 -11.04
CA ASN A 439 11.76 -8.05 -11.50
C ASN A 439 12.22 -7.10 -10.39
N TYR A 440 11.75 -7.28 -9.17
CA TYR A 440 12.19 -6.45 -8.05
C TYR A 440 13.64 -6.71 -7.62
N ARG A 441 14.11 -7.96 -7.80
CA ARG A 441 15.43 -8.42 -7.37
C ARG A 441 16.52 -8.31 -8.43
N LEU A 442 16.18 -8.25 -9.73
CA LEU A 442 17.07 -8.32 -10.91
C LEU A 442 18.39 -9.07 -10.65
N SER A 443 18.29 -10.31 -10.18
CA SER A 443 19.42 -11.08 -9.71
C SER A 443 19.17 -12.59 -9.83
N GLY A 444 20.21 -13.38 -9.59
CA GLY A 444 20.12 -14.84 -9.59
C GLY A 444 19.14 -15.37 -8.55
N GLU A 445 18.81 -16.66 -8.70
CA GLU A 445 18.08 -17.42 -7.70
C GLU A 445 18.69 -17.29 -6.31
N GLN A 446 17.82 -17.27 -5.30
CA GLN A 446 18.21 -17.24 -3.90
C GLN A 446 17.90 -18.58 -3.25
N SER A 447 18.79 -19.07 -2.39
CA SER A 447 18.43 -20.14 -1.46
C SER A 447 17.46 -19.62 -0.39
N GLY A 448 16.36 -20.35 -0.20
CA GLY A 448 15.32 -20.00 0.77
C GLY A 448 13.95 -20.58 0.39
N PRO A 449 12.91 -20.39 1.22
CA PRO A 449 11.54 -20.78 0.89
C PRO A 449 10.99 -19.84 -0.21
N PRO A 450 10.62 -20.36 -1.40
CA PRO A 450 10.23 -19.56 -2.54
C PRO A 450 8.94 -18.75 -2.31
N PRO A 451 8.71 -17.64 -3.07
CA PRO A 451 7.52 -16.76 -2.97
C PRO A 451 6.18 -17.49 -3.00
N ASN A 452 6.11 -18.63 -3.66
CA ASN A 452 5.08 -19.67 -3.54
C ASN A 452 5.71 -20.98 -4.07
N PRO A 453 5.04 -22.14 -4.02
CA PRO A 453 5.63 -23.40 -4.49
C PRO A 453 6.01 -23.46 -5.98
N HIS A 454 5.62 -22.48 -6.79
CA HIS A 454 5.75 -22.45 -8.26
C HIS A 454 6.57 -21.27 -8.80
N ALA A 455 6.96 -20.34 -7.92
CA ALA A 455 7.71 -19.12 -8.23
C ALA A 455 9.18 -19.24 -7.82
N GLY A 456 10.12 -18.99 -8.73
CA GLY A 456 11.51 -18.72 -8.36
C GLY A 456 11.77 -17.25 -8.05
N PHE A 457 12.93 -16.98 -7.46
CA PHE A 457 13.28 -15.68 -6.87
C PHE A 457 13.88 -14.67 -7.84
N GLY A 458 14.30 -15.09 -9.03
CA GLY A 458 15.17 -14.27 -9.86
C GLY A 458 15.29 -14.78 -11.28
N TYR A 459 16.37 -14.37 -11.93
CA TYR A 459 16.74 -14.74 -13.28
C TYR A 459 18.03 -15.55 -13.28
N ALA A 460 17.98 -16.78 -13.80
CA ALA A 460 19.16 -17.62 -13.99
C ALA A 460 20.14 -17.00 -14.99
N ASP A 461 19.62 -16.25 -15.96
CA ASP A 461 20.39 -15.58 -17.01
C ASP A 461 21.48 -14.63 -16.47
N SER A 462 22.65 -14.65 -17.10
CA SER A 462 23.81 -13.80 -16.82
C SER A 462 23.52 -12.30 -16.94
N ASP A 463 22.60 -11.91 -17.82
CA ASP A 463 22.49 -10.57 -18.38
C ASP A 463 21.71 -9.61 -17.47
N ARG A 464 21.11 -10.16 -16.41
CA ARG A 464 20.54 -9.43 -15.25
C ARG A 464 21.42 -8.31 -14.67
N SER A 465 22.74 -8.33 -14.88
CA SER A 465 23.60 -7.20 -14.53
C SER A 465 23.45 -6.03 -15.50
N MET A 466 23.42 -6.28 -16.81
CA MET A 466 23.15 -5.27 -17.82
C MET A 466 21.75 -4.69 -17.64
N TRP A 467 20.72 -5.51 -17.44
CA TRP A 467 19.34 -5.03 -17.26
C TRP A 467 19.18 -4.08 -16.06
N ARG A 468 20.01 -4.25 -15.01
CA ARG A 468 20.08 -3.30 -13.90
C ARG A 468 20.76 -1.99 -14.30
N ASP A 469 21.83 -2.07 -15.08
CA ASP A 469 22.61 -0.89 -15.47
C ASP A 469 21.79 -0.03 -16.49
N GLU A 470 21.01 -0.67 -17.36
CA GLU A 470 19.94 -0.05 -18.16
C GLU A 470 18.89 0.65 -17.27
N LEU A 471 18.35 -0.05 -16.26
CA LEU A 471 17.39 0.54 -15.33
C LEU A 471 17.98 1.67 -14.47
N GLU A 472 19.29 1.64 -14.17
CA GLU A 472 20.00 2.68 -13.42
C GLU A 472 20.11 3.98 -14.21
N THR A 473 20.32 3.86 -15.52
CA THR A 473 20.53 4.99 -16.45
C THR A 473 19.24 5.49 -17.11
N PHE A 474 18.17 4.68 -17.14
CA PHE A 474 16.89 5.07 -17.70
C PHE A 474 16.27 6.29 -17.00
N GLN A 475 16.04 7.34 -17.78
CA GLN A 475 15.32 8.54 -17.35
C GLN A 475 13.89 8.53 -17.88
N LYS A 476 12.91 8.75 -17.01
CA LYS A 476 11.50 8.87 -17.39
C LYS A 476 11.24 10.15 -18.20
N PRO A 477 10.11 10.23 -18.95
CA PRO A 477 9.72 11.45 -19.67
C PRO A 477 9.58 12.72 -18.80
N ASP A 478 9.38 12.59 -17.49
CA ASP A 478 9.32 13.71 -16.53
C ASP A 478 10.70 14.13 -15.98
N GLY A 479 11.78 13.47 -16.40
CA GLY A 479 13.15 13.70 -15.95
C GLY A 479 13.56 12.95 -14.67
N SER A 480 12.65 12.22 -14.01
CA SER A 480 12.95 11.43 -12.81
C SER A 480 13.51 10.04 -13.14
N TYR A 481 14.22 9.43 -12.19
CA TYR A 481 14.77 8.08 -12.33
C TYR A 481 13.88 7.07 -11.57
N PRO A 482 13.55 5.89 -12.13
CA PRO A 482 12.77 4.88 -11.43
C PRO A 482 13.49 4.32 -10.19
N THR A 483 14.81 4.47 -10.16
CA THR A 483 15.74 4.04 -9.11
C THR A 483 15.94 5.08 -8.00
N GLU A 484 15.31 6.27 -8.08
CA GLU A 484 15.50 7.34 -7.09
C GLU A 484 15.13 6.88 -5.65
N GLY A 485 15.82 7.43 -4.65
CA GLY A 485 15.58 7.10 -3.24
C GLY A 485 15.94 5.67 -2.83
N ASP A 486 16.83 4.99 -3.57
CA ASP A 486 17.20 3.61 -3.27
C ASP A 486 18.12 3.47 -2.04
N SER A 487 17.52 3.13 -0.89
CA SER A 487 18.20 2.84 0.36
C SER A 487 18.88 1.46 0.45
N LEU A 488 18.65 0.56 -0.51
CA LEU A 488 19.30 -0.75 -0.62
C LEU A 488 20.38 -0.79 -1.71
N GLY A 489 20.28 0.12 -2.68
CA GLY A 489 21.13 0.27 -3.87
C GLY A 489 20.88 -0.78 -4.95
N GLY A 490 21.49 -0.56 -6.13
CA GLY A 490 21.61 -1.59 -7.17
C GLY A 490 20.55 -1.60 -8.28
N ALA A 491 19.86 -0.46 -8.47
CA ALA A 491 18.86 -0.22 -9.52
C ALA A 491 17.63 -1.13 -9.44
N ARG A 492 16.68 -0.76 -8.59
CA ARG A 492 15.38 -1.43 -8.41
C ARG A 492 14.25 -0.76 -9.20
N PRO A 493 13.19 -1.49 -9.61
CA PRO A 493 12.01 -0.91 -10.23
C PRO A 493 11.35 0.21 -9.43
N TRP A 494 10.48 0.96 -10.11
CA TRP A 494 9.71 2.04 -9.50
C TRP A 494 8.88 1.56 -8.31
N ARG A 495 8.99 2.26 -7.18
CA ARG A 495 8.38 1.87 -5.90
C ARG A 495 8.10 3.10 -5.05
N THR A 496 7.23 2.96 -4.06
CA THR A 496 7.08 3.97 -3.00
C THR A 496 8.01 3.62 -1.84
N HIS A 497 8.55 4.63 -1.15
CA HIS A 497 9.43 4.44 0.01
C HIS A 497 8.96 5.28 1.21
N GLU A 498 8.94 4.66 2.39
CA GLU A 498 8.30 5.18 3.60
C GLU A 498 9.20 4.94 4.83
N ASN A 499 9.45 5.98 5.62
CA ASN A 499 10.09 5.83 6.93
C ASN A 499 9.03 5.69 8.03
N LEU A 500 8.69 4.45 8.38
CA LEU A 500 7.54 4.16 9.23
C LEU A 500 7.90 4.25 10.73
N LYS A 501 7.33 5.26 11.39
CA LYS A 501 7.35 5.45 12.85
C LYS A 501 6.52 4.37 13.56
N VAL A 502 6.56 4.33 14.90
CA VAL A 502 5.68 3.47 15.71
C VAL A 502 4.25 4.04 15.67
N ASN A 503 3.56 3.84 14.56
CA ASN A 503 2.32 4.50 14.18
C ASN A 503 1.55 3.63 13.17
N ASP A 504 0.27 3.93 12.99
CA ASP A 504 -0.49 3.47 11.83
C ASP A 504 -0.41 4.41 10.61
N GLN A 505 -0.66 3.86 9.43
CA GLN A 505 -0.63 4.58 8.16
C GLN A 505 -1.59 3.91 7.17
N ALA A 506 -2.59 4.67 6.70
CA ALA A 506 -3.37 4.29 5.54
C ALA A 506 -2.64 4.76 4.28
N PHE A 507 -2.61 3.90 3.26
CA PHE A 507 -2.07 4.22 1.94
C PHE A 507 -2.88 3.47 0.88
N GLY A 508 -2.57 3.70 -0.40
CA GLY A 508 -3.18 2.97 -1.49
C GLY A 508 -2.38 3.16 -2.76
N PHE A 509 -2.58 2.24 -3.69
CA PHE A 509 -1.91 2.22 -4.99
C PHE A 509 -2.86 1.65 -6.04
N GLY A 510 -2.66 2.04 -7.29
CA GLY A 510 -3.45 1.53 -8.41
C GLY A 510 -2.71 0.41 -9.15
N LEU A 511 -3.44 -0.61 -9.60
CA LEU A 511 -2.93 -1.69 -10.44
C LEU A 511 -3.87 -1.99 -11.60
N ALA A 512 -3.28 -2.07 -12.79
CA ALA A 512 -3.88 -2.74 -13.95
C ALA A 512 -3.66 -4.27 -13.87
N PRO A 513 -4.38 -5.07 -14.66
CA PRO A 513 -4.28 -6.54 -14.64
C PRO A 513 -2.86 -7.04 -14.95
N GLY A 514 -2.32 -7.90 -14.08
CA GLY A 514 -0.93 -8.40 -14.19
C GLY A 514 0.14 -7.41 -13.72
N GLY A 515 -0.24 -6.17 -13.41
CA GLY A 515 0.66 -5.17 -12.84
C GLY A 515 1.06 -5.48 -11.41
N ALA A 516 2.24 -4.98 -11.03
CA ALA A 516 2.85 -5.11 -9.72
C ALA A 516 3.18 -3.74 -9.09
N GLN A 517 2.94 -3.61 -7.78
CA GLN A 517 3.35 -2.46 -6.98
C GLN A 517 4.33 -2.91 -5.91
N TYR A 518 5.36 -2.07 -5.71
CA TYR A 518 6.36 -2.23 -4.67
C TYR A 518 6.26 -1.07 -3.66
N TYR A 519 6.33 -1.38 -2.36
CA TYR A 519 6.25 -0.39 -1.28
C TYR A 519 7.26 -0.72 -0.17
N ASP A 520 8.30 0.10 -0.01
CA ASP A 520 9.36 -0.07 0.98
C ASP A 520 9.03 0.60 2.32
N PHE A 521 8.80 -0.18 3.36
CA PHE A 521 8.68 0.29 4.74
C PHE A 521 10.04 0.20 5.46
N ALA A 522 10.72 1.32 5.63
CA ALA A 522 11.96 1.43 6.39
C ALA A 522 11.69 1.70 7.88
N ALA A 523 12.31 0.92 8.77
CA ALA A 523 12.22 1.11 10.21
C ALA A 523 13.05 2.33 10.65
N GLN A 524 12.43 3.29 11.35
CA GLN A 524 13.12 4.53 11.72
C GLN A 524 14.05 4.37 12.94
N LYS A 525 15.26 4.95 12.86
CA LYS A 525 16.27 4.89 13.93
C LYS A 525 15.74 5.43 15.27
N ASN A 526 15.88 4.61 16.31
CA ASN A 526 15.38 4.87 17.67
C ASN A 526 13.84 4.88 17.82
N TYR A 527 13.05 4.33 16.88
CA TYR A 527 11.59 4.21 17.01
C TYR A 527 11.20 2.74 17.23
N GLY A 528 10.69 2.40 18.42
CA GLY A 528 10.36 1.03 18.84
C GLY A 528 10.59 0.83 20.35
N ASP A 529 10.49 -0.40 20.84
CA ASP A 529 10.81 -0.71 22.24
C ASP A 529 12.33 -0.73 22.46
N PRO A 530 12.91 0.21 23.23
CA PRO A 530 14.35 0.24 23.49
C PRO A 530 14.88 -1.02 24.19
N ASN A 531 14.02 -1.84 24.82
CA ASN A 531 14.46 -3.07 25.49
C ASN A 531 14.89 -4.18 24.49
N CYS A 532 14.41 -4.13 23.25
CA CYS A 532 14.80 -5.03 22.15
C CYS A 532 15.61 -4.34 21.04
N GLY A 533 16.23 -3.18 21.34
CA GLY A 533 16.98 -2.41 20.34
C GLY A 533 16.11 -1.54 19.44
N TYR A 534 14.97 -1.05 19.94
CA TYR A 534 13.94 -0.31 19.20
C TYR A 534 13.23 -1.16 18.14
N CYS A 535 12.77 -2.35 18.54
CA CYS A 535 11.91 -3.18 17.69
C CYS A 535 10.42 -2.82 17.83
N GLY A 536 9.66 -3.05 16.78
CA GLY A 536 8.21 -2.99 16.74
C GLY A 536 7.62 -4.17 15.97
N THR A 537 6.30 -4.30 16.02
CA THR A 537 5.54 -5.22 15.18
C THR A 537 4.91 -4.44 14.04
N LEU A 538 5.43 -4.64 12.82
CA LEU A 538 4.83 -4.15 11.59
C LEU A 538 3.79 -5.15 11.09
N THR A 539 2.55 -4.70 10.91
CA THR A 539 1.51 -5.41 10.15
C THR A 539 1.15 -4.63 8.89
N ILE A 540 0.98 -5.31 7.76
CA ILE A 540 0.54 -4.71 6.48
C ILE A 540 -0.59 -5.58 5.92
N GLY A 541 -1.71 -4.97 5.55
CA GLY A 541 -2.83 -5.68 4.91
C GLY A 541 -3.77 -4.74 4.17
N PRO A 542 -4.57 -5.26 3.23
CA PRO A 542 -5.57 -4.48 2.51
C PRO A 542 -6.77 -4.14 3.41
N ASN A 543 -7.47 -3.05 3.10
CA ASN A 543 -8.78 -2.78 3.66
C ASN A 543 -9.82 -3.58 2.87
N GLY A 544 -10.36 -4.64 3.46
CA GLY A 544 -11.31 -5.55 2.83
C GLY A 544 -10.65 -6.74 2.12
N SER A 545 -11.47 -7.60 1.51
CA SER A 545 -11.01 -8.77 0.75
C SER A 545 -10.95 -8.44 -0.73
N HIS A 546 -9.82 -8.76 -1.37
CA HIS A 546 -9.52 -8.52 -2.78
C HIS A 546 -9.05 -9.85 -3.39
N PRO A 547 -9.94 -10.68 -3.97
CA PRO A 547 -9.60 -12.01 -4.48
C PRO A 547 -8.76 -11.96 -5.77
N ASP A 548 -8.68 -10.78 -6.38
CA ASP A 548 -7.89 -10.38 -7.55
C ASP A 548 -6.48 -9.89 -7.19
N LEU A 549 -6.07 -9.94 -5.91
CA LEU A 549 -4.81 -9.39 -5.44
C LEU A 549 -3.99 -10.42 -4.62
N SER A 550 -2.79 -10.73 -5.10
CA SER A 550 -1.80 -11.54 -4.39
C SER A 550 -0.62 -10.69 -3.90
N TYR A 551 -0.14 -10.92 -2.68
CA TYR A 551 0.94 -10.09 -2.10
C TYR A 551 1.78 -10.81 -1.04
N ILE A 552 3.04 -10.38 -0.91
CA ILE A 552 4.03 -10.88 0.05
C ILE A 552 4.87 -9.73 0.63
N GLY A 553 5.57 -9.98 1.72
CA GLY A 553 6.57 -9.07 2.29
C GLY A 553 8.00 -9.60 2.16
N LEU A 554 8.90 -8.88 1.49
CA LEU A 554 10.33 -9.18 1.46
C LEU A 554 11.04 -8.41 2.59
N VAL A 555 11.75 -9.10 3.49
CA VAL A 555 12.46 -8.47 4.64
C VAL A 555 13.95 -8.42 4.36
N TRP A 556 14.59 -7.26 4.56
CA TRP A 556 15.99 -7.00 4.20
C TRP A 556 16.88 -6.81 5.47
N ALA A 557 17.86 -7.70 5.74
CA ALA A 557 18.84 -7.58 6.86
C ALA A 557 20.31 -8.11 6.65
N PRO A 558 21.35 -7.58 7.34
CA PRO A 558 22.06 -8.33 8.38
C PRO A 558 22.22 -9.82 8.09
N THR A 559 23.13 -10.18 7.17
CA THR A 559 24.07 -11.28 7.43
C THR A 559 24.80 -11.07 8.78
N GLY A 560 24.12 -11.38 9.89
CA GLY A 560 24.65 -11.28 11.26
C GLY A 560 23.60 -11.16 12.37
N ALA A 561 22.51 -10.41 12.19
CA ALA A 561 21.49 -10.19 13.24
C ALA A 561 20.16 -9.63 12.70
N SER A 562 19.07 -9.84 13.45
CA SER A 562 17.84 -9.05 13.30
C SER A 562 18.12 -7.57 13.62
N GLY A 563 17.78 -6.64 12.72
CA GLY A 563 17.97 -5.20 12.95
C GLY A 563 19.24 -4.62 12.34
N THR A 564 19.61 -5.12 11.16
CA THR A 564 20.63 -4.56 10.24
C THR A 564 20.06 -4.63 8.81
N LEU A 565 20.67 -4.05 7.73
CA LEU A 565 20.07 -3.95 6.36
C LEU A 565 20.71 -4.81 5.25
N ALA A 566 19.97 -5.77 4.65
CA ALA A 566 20.53 -6.68 3.65
C ALA A 566 21.14 -5.90 2.50
N LYS A 567 22.36 -6.25 2.11
CA LYS A 567 22.85 -5.77 0.82
C LYS A 567 22.02 -6.46 -0.26
N TYR A 568 21.38 -5.64 -1.09
CA TYR A 568 20.76 -6.09 -2.32
C TYR A 568 21.75 -6.98 -3.11
N PRO A 569 21.31 -8.13 -3.67
CA PRO A 569 19.91 -8.46 -3.96
C PRO A 569 19.28 -9.57 -3.10
N ASN A 570 19.84 -9.91 -1.94
CA ASN A 570 19.34 -11.03 -1.14
C ASN A 570 18.39 -10.59 -0.03
N ALA A 571 17.14 -11.06 -0.08
CA ALA A 571 16.18 -10.87 1.01
C ALA A 571 16.54 -11.81 2.17
N ALA A 572 16.49 -11.31 3.41
CA ALA A 572 16.77 -12.12 4.60
C ALA A 572 15.69 -13.19 4.84
N ARG A 573 14.43 -12.90 4.47
CA ARG A 573 13.29 -13.85 4.47
C ARG A 573 12.07 -13.24 3.75
N ILE A 574 11.11 -14.10 3.42
CA ILE A 574 9.75 -13.72 2.98
C ILE A 574 8.78 -13.81 4.17
N VAL A 575 7.76 -12.96 4.16
CA VAL A 575 6.57 -13.01 5.01
C VAL A 575 5.33 -13.17 4.15
N TYR A 576 4.46 -14.11 4.53
CA TYR A 576 3.18 -14.38 3.88
C TYR A 576 2.01 -13.76 4.64
N PRO A 577 0.90 -13.43 3.97
CA PRO A 577 -0.31 -13.03 4.65
C PRO A 577 -0.83 -14.20 5.49
N ASN A 578 -1.34 -13.89 6.68
CA ASN A 578 -2.06 -14.86 7.50
C ASN A 578 -3.47 -15.12 6.92
N ALA A 579 -4.28 -15.93 7.62
CA ALA A 579 -5.65 -16.23 7.20
C ALA A 579 -6.57 -14.98 7.08
N ASP A 580 -6.20 -13.86 7.71
CA ASP A 580 -6.92 -12.59 7.66
C ASP A 580 -6.39 -11.64 6.57
N GLY A 581 -5.43 -12.07 5.74
CA GLY A 581 -4.79 -11.22 4.73
C GLY A 581 -3.67 -10.29 5.27
N VAL A 582 -3.15 -10.53 6.47
CA VAL A 582 -2.20 -9.62 7.12
C VAL A 582 -0.78 -10.18 7.12
N LEU A 583 0.15 -9.47 6.48
CA LEU A 583 1.59 -9.65 6.62
C LEU A 583 2.00 -9.21 8.03
N ARG A 584 2.87 -9.96 8.72
CA ARG A 584 3.33 -9.62 10.09
C ARG A 584 4.83 -9.82 10.29
N VAL A 585 5.52 -8.77 10.74
CA VAL A 585 6.95 -8.71 11.06
C VAL A 585 7.11 -8.23 12.50
N THR A 586 7.43 -9.13 13.44
CA THR A 586 7.44 -8.85 14.90
C THR A 586 8.75 -8.27 15.43
N ASP A 587 9.80 -8.26 14.61
CA ASP A 587 11.17 -7.82 14.90
C ASP A 587 11.57 -6.58 14.09
N PHE A 588 10.59 -5.80 13.59
CA PHE A 588 10.82 -4.64 12.73
C PHE A 588 11.58 -3.55 13.48
N ALA A 589 12.87 -3.41 13.18
CA ALA A 589 13.79 -2.53 13.90
C ALA A 589 14.77 -1.86 12.93
N TRP A 590 15.17 -0.61 13.21
CA TRP A 590 16.14 0.09 12.37
C TRP A 590 17.44 -0.72 12.24
N PRO A 591 18.01 -0.84 11.03
CA PRO A 591 17.65 -0.17 9.79
C PRO A 591 16.75 -0.98 8.84
N MET A 592 16.15 -2.11 9.24
CA MET A 592 15.38 -3.01 8.35
C MET A 592 14.46 -2.27 7.38
N VAL A 593 14.39 -2.78 6.15
CA VAL A 593 13.32 -2.48 5.18
C VAL A 593 12.44 -3.71 5.00
N VAL A 594 11.14 -3.50 4.88
CA VAL A 594 10.16 -4.51 4.47
C VAL A 594 9.49 -4.02 3.20
N THR A 595 9.69 -4.72 2.08
CA THR A 595 9.03 -4.41 0.81
C THR A 595 7.73 -5.20 0.71
N LEU A 596 6.58 -4.52 0.64
CA LEU A 596 5.36 -5.11 0.10
C LEU A 596 5.53 -5.29 -1.41
N VAL A 597 5.39 -6.52 -1.89
CA VAL A 597 5.21 -6.84 -3.32
C VAL A 597 3.75 -7.23 -3.49
N ALA A 598 2.97 -6.44 -4.22
CA ALA A 598 1.56 -6.70 -4.48
C ALA A 598 1.31 -6.78 -5.99
N VAL A 599 0.57 -7.80 -6.43
CA VAL A 599 0.36 -8.14 -7.84
C VAL A 599 -1.11 -8.43 -8.06
N ARG A 600 -1.65 -7.86 -9.14
CA ARG A 600 -3.05 -8.07 -9.54
C ARG A 600 -3.17 -9.26 -10.48
N THR A 601 -3.96 -10.27 -10.13
CA THR A 601 -3.98 -11.58 -10.81
C THR A 601 -5.15 -11.79 -11.78
N ASP A 602 -6.20 -10.95 -11.76
CA ASP A 602 -7.34 -11.03 -12.69
C ASP A 602 -7.01 -10.47 -14.09
N LEU A 603 -6.10 -11.15 -14.80
CA LEU A 603 -5.70 -10.82 -16.17
C LEU A 603 -6.90 -10.68 -17.11
N LYS A 604 -6.84 -9.69 -17.99
CA LYS A 604 -7.76 -9.53 -19.13
C LYS A 604 -7.16 -10.15 -20.36
N ILE A 605 -8.00 -10.75 -21.20
CA ILE A 605 -7.58 -11.33 -22.47
C ILE A 605 -7.13 -10.21 -23.41
N HIS A 606 -7.96 -9.16 -23.55
CA HIS A 606 -7.65 -8.01 -24.39
C HIS A 606 -6.79 -6.95 -23.67
N SER A 607 -5.86 -6.35 -24.41
CA SER A 607 -4.94 -5.29 -23.95
C SER A 607 -5.63 -3.95 -23.71
N SER A 608 -6.66 -3.62 -24.49
CA SER A 608 -7.52 -2.44 -24.31
C SER A 608 -8.25 -2.48 -22.96
N ASP A 609 -8.92 -3.60 -22.69
CA ASP A 609 -9.56 -3.94 -21.42
C ASP A 609 -8.56 -3.87 -20.25
N ALA A 610 -7.35 -4.38 -20.44
CA ALA A 610 -6.30 -4.36 -19.43
C ALA A 610 -5.81 -2.94 -19.10
N GLY A 611 -5.60 -2.10 -20.12
CA GLY A 611 -5.24 -0.69 -19.94
C GLY A 611 -6.36 0.14 -19.31
N GLY A 612 -7.62 -0.17 -19.62
CA GLY A 612 -8.80 0.53 -19.08
C GLY A 612 -9.18 0.16 -17.64
N ASP A 613 -8.96 -1.09 -17.23
CA ASP A 613 -9.32 -1.60 -15.89
C ASP A 613 -8.23 -1.26 -14.85
N PHE A 614 -8.08 0.02 -14.47
CA PHE A 614 -7.17 0.43 -13.39
C PHE A 614 -7.90 0.49 -12.03
N ARG A 615 -7.51 -0.36 -11.06
CA ARG A 615 -8.17 -0.43 -9.74
C ARG A 615 -7.25 0.06 -8.62
N THR A 616 -7.79 0.86 -7.70
CA THR A 616 -7.09 1.33 -6.50
C THR A 616 -7.32 0.41 -5.32
N TYR A 617 -6.24 -0.12 -4.74
CA TYR A 617 -6.27 -1.00 -3.58
C TYR A 617 -5.90 -0.23 -2.31
N PRO A 618 -6.84 0.00 -1.38
CA PRO A 618 -6.57 0.63 -0.10
C PRO A 618 -5.88 -0.35 0.85
N PHE A 619 -4.81 0.09 1.50
CA PHE A 619 -4.03 -0.69 2.46
C PHE A 619 -3.84 0.05 3.79
N LYS A 620 -3.53 -0.72 4.83
CA LYS A 620 -3.06 -0.21 6.13
C LYS A 620 -1.73 -0.87 6.50
N ALA A 621 -0.75 -0.04 6.86
CA ALA A 621 0.47 -0.45 7.54
C ALA A 621 0.42 0.06 8.98
N GLU A 622 0.80 -0.77 9.95
CA GLU A 622 0.81 -0.41 11.37
C GLU A 622 2.06 -0.95 12.04
N ASN A 623 2.91 -0.07 12.54
CA ASN A 623 4.08 -0.44 13.34
C ASN A 623 3.77 -0.13 14.81
N LEU A 624 3.51 -1.16 15.61
CA LEU A 624 3.13 -1.02 17.02
C LEU A 624 4.18 -1.68 17.92
N ILE A 625 4.50 -1.05 19.05
CA ILE A 625 5.28 -1.72 20.10
C ILE A 625 4.39 -2.77 20.78
N ALA A 626 4.86 -4.00 20.88
CA ALA A 626 4.06 -5.09 21.46
C ALA A 626 3.64 -4.81 22.92
N LEU A 627 2.47 -5.34 23.32
CA LEU A 627 2.04 -5.34 24.71
C LEU A 627 2.85 -6.36 25.54
N SER A 628 3.30 -5.97 26.72
CA SER A 628 4.00 -6.86 27.65
C SER A 628 3.03 -7.86 28.30
N ASN A 629 3.10 -9.15 27.96
CA ASN A 629 2.21 -10.14 28.56
C ASN A 629 2.67 -10.55 29.97
N ARG A 630 2.06 -9.95 31.00
CA ARG A 630 2.25 -10.33 32.41
C ARG A 630 1.12 -11.25 32.86
N SER A 631 1.47 -12.46 33.29
CA SER A 631 0.53 -13.42 33.88
C SER A 631 0.46 -13.27 35.41
N CYS A 632 -0.73 -13.46 35.98
CA CYS A 632 -0.98 -13.49 37.42
C CYS A 632 -2.29 -14.25 37.72
N SER A 633 -2.51 -14.65 38.97
CA SER A 633 -3.83 -15.11 39.42
C SER A 633 -4.69 -13.90 39.78
N LEU A 634 -5.63 -13.54 38.89
CA LEU A 634 -6.53 -12.41 39.12
C LEU A 634 -7.46 -12.69 40.30
N ARG A 635 -7.46 -11.77 41.28
CA ARG A 635 -8.43 -11.73 42.38
C ARG A 635 -9.39 -10.56 42.19
N THR A 636 -10.68 -10.80 42.39
CA THR A 636 -11.70 -9.74 42.49
C THR A 636 -11.45 -8.92 43.76
N PRO A 637 -11.54 -7.59 43.74
CA PRO A 637 -11.33 -6.76 44.93
C PRO A 637 -12.62 -6.70 45.77
N GLU A 638 -13.02 -7.82 46.36
CA GLU A 638 -14.24 -7.88 47.18
C GLU A 638 -14.02 -7.22 48.56
N PRO A 639 -14.87 -6.25 48.98
CA PRO A 639 -14.73 -5.60 50.28
C PRO A 639 -15.22 -6.51 51.41
N ALA A 640 -14.30 -6.98 52.26
CA ALA A 640 -14.64 -7.74 53.47
C ALA A 640 -15.01 -6.86 54.66
N TYR A 641 -14.46 -5.64 54.71
CA TYR A 641 -14.74 -4.65 55.76
C TYR A 641 -14.55 -3.23 55.23
N VAL A 642 -15.42 -2.31 55.67
CA VAL A 642 -15.34 -0.88 55.37
C VAL A 642 -15.49 -0.08 56.66
N GLU A 643 -14.48 0.72 56.98
CA GLU A 643 -14.50 1.75 58.03
C GLU A 643 -14.78 3.10 57.37
N VAL A 644 -15.84 3.78 57.80
CA VAL A 644 -16.18 5.16 57.37
C VAL A 644 -15.48 6.20 58.25
N ASN A 645 -15.38 7.44 57.75
CA ASN A 645 -14.72 8.56 58.42
C ASN A 645 -13.26 8.25 58.78
N ALA A 646 -12.57 7.54 57.90
CA ALA A 646 -11.21 7.07 58.12
C ALA A 646 -10.22 8.24 58.17
N ALA A 647 -9.08 8.04 58.86
CA ALA A 647 -8.02 9.06 58.84
C ALA A 647 -7.52 9.28 57.40
N PRO A 648 -7.33 10.54 56.94
CA PRO A 648 -7.23 11.77 57.73
C PRO A 648 -8.50 12.65 57.83
N GLU A 649 -9.72 12.15 57.57
CA GLU A 649 -10.93 12.97 57.48
C GLU A 649 -11.13 13.94 58.67
N THR A 650 -11.05 13.43 59.91
CA THR A 650 -11.17 14.26 61.12
C THR A 650 -10.12 15.37 61.15
N ALA A 651 -8.89 15.09 60.71
CA ALA A 651 -7.82 16.08 60.71
C ALA A 651 -8.03 17.19 59.67
N PHE A 652 -8.61 16.87 58.51
CA PHE A 652 -9.07 17.89 57.55
C PHE A 652 -10.22 18.73 58.10
N ASN A 653 -11.18 18.11 58.80
CA ASN A 653 -12.28 18.84 59.43
C ASN A 653 -11.80 19.77 60.55
N ASP A 654 -10.92 19.28 61.44
CA ASP A 654 -10.30 20.08 62.51
C ASP A 654 -9.47 21.25 61.94
N TYR A 655 -8.73 20.99 60.86
CA TYR A 655 -7.98 22.02 60.15
C TYR A 655 -8.90 23.09 59.55
N ALA A 656 -9.97 22.71 58.85
CA ALA A 656 -10.95 23.65 58.29
C ALA A 656 -11.66 24.50 59.35
N MET A 657 -11.95 23.95 60.54
CA MET A 657 -12.52 24.69 61.67
C MET A 657 -11.54 25.69 62.31
N THR A 658 -10.23 25.52 62.10
CA THR A 658 -9.17 26.36 62.72
C THR A 658 -8.36 27.17 61.72
N ALA A 659 -8.66 27.04 60.42
CA ALA A 659 -7.99 27.70 59.32
C ALA A 659 -8.18 29.23 59.38
N ALA A 660 -7.06 29.97 59.39
CA ALA A 660 -7.05 31.40 59.08
C ALA A 660 -6.93 31.62 57.57
N PHE A 661 -7.17 32.83 57.06
CA PHE A 661 -6.83 33.16 55.67
C PHE A 661 -5.29 33.13 55.49
N PRO A 662 -4.72 32.51 54.42
CA PRO A 662 -5.36 31.86 53.27
C PRO A 662 -5.27 30.32 53.31
N GLU A 663 -5.60 29.69 54.44
CA GLU A 663 -5.56 28.23 54.62
C GLU A 663 -6.86 27.55 54.13
N TRP A 664 -6.76 26.28 53.72
CA TRP A 664 -7.83 25.44 53.18
C TRP A 664 -8.99 25.24 54.17
N THR A 665 -10.22 25.29 53.66
CA THR A 665 -11.47 24.96 54.41
C THR A 665 -12.41 24.00 53.67
N GLY A 666 -12.03 23.61 52.46
CA GLY A 666 -12.77 22.78 51.54
C GLY A 666 -12.18 22.87 50.14
N GLY A 667 -12.26 21.79 49.38
CA GLY A 667 -11.76 21.70 48.02
C GLY A 667 -11.85 20.28 47.48
N ASP A 668 -11.65 20.14 46.17
CA ASP A 668 -11.90 18.90 45.44
C ASP A 668 -10.67 18.34 44.68
N SER A 669 -10.93 17.33 43.85
CA SER A 669 -9.99 16.32 43.36
C SER A 669 -9.40 15.45 44.48
N THR A 670 -8.63 16.02 45.41
CA THR A 670 -8.04 15.28 46.56
C THR A 670 -7.04 14.18 46.15
N TYR A 671 -6.08 14.48 45.26
CA TYR A 671 -4.94 13.57 45.02
C TYR A 671 -3.91 13.63 46.17
N SER A 672 -3.01 12.65 46.26
CA SER A 672 -1.97 12.59 47.30
C SER A 672 -0.62 12.07 46.78
N VAL A 673 0.46 12.67 47.26
CA VAL A 673 1.85 12.28 46.92
C VAL A 673 2.70 12.22 48.18
N LYS A 674 3.32 11.06 48.45
CA LYS A 674 4.32 10.95 49.51
C LYS A 674 5.63 11.63 49.09
N LEU A 675 6.04 12.65 49.83
CA LEU A 675 7.30 13.35 49.61
C LEU A 675 8.49 12.52 50.15
N PRO A 676 9.71 12.69 49.61
CA PRO A 676 10.91 11.95 50.05
C PRO A 676 11.27 12.14 51.53
N ASP A 677 10.83 13.23 52.16
CA ASP A 677 11.02 13.50 53.60
C ASP A 677 9.94 12.89 54.51
N GLY A 678 9.00 12.13 53.93
CA GLY A 678 7.95 11.42 54.65
C GLY A 678 6.65 12.21 54.85
N ARG A 679 6.61 13.50 54.50
CA ARG A 679 5.36 14.28 54.46
C ARG A 679 4.44 13.77 53.33
N ILE A 680 3.14 14.05 53.46
CA ILE A 680 2.18 13.83 52.38
C ILE A 680 1.78 15.19 51.81
N LEU A 681 1.86 15.32 50.49
CA LEU A 681 1.34 16.47 49.76
C LEU A 681 -0.03 16.09 49.21
N TRP A 682 -1.07 16.78 49.66
CA TRP A 682 -2.40 16.70 49.08
C TRP A 682 -2.51 17.74 47.96
N ILE A 683 -3.11 17.36 46.84
CA ILE A 683 -3.29 18.22 45.67
C ILE A 683 -4.78 18.41 45.46
N PHE A 684 -5.22 19.67 45.50
CA PHE A 684 -6.61 20.06 45.32
C PHE A 684 -6.76 20.94 44.08
N SER A 685 -7.90 20.80 43.43
CA SER A 685 -8.34 21.69 42.36
C SER A 685 -9.03 22.92 42.99
N ASP A 686 -10.32 23.10 42.75
CA ASP A 686 -11.06 24.25 43.24
C ASP A 686 -11.12 24.20 44.78
N THR A 687 -10.61 25.26 45.42
CA THR A 687 -10.32 25.29 46.86
C THR A 687 -10.87 26.57 47.50
N PHE A 688 -11.70 26.44 48.54
CA PHE A 688 -12.12 27.56 49.38
C PHE A 688 -11.12 27.85 50.49
N LEU A 689 -10.75 29.13 50.59
CA LEU A 689 -9.87 29.65 51.62
C LEU A 689 -10.66 30.18 52.83
N GLY A 690 -10.15 29.91 54.03
CA GLY A 690 -10.76 30.34 55.29
C GLY A 690 -10.54 31.82 55.62
N PRO A 691 -10.97 32.28 56.81
CA PRO A 691 -11.59 31.50 57.87
C PRO A 691 -13.08 31.22 57.64
N LEU A 692 -13.61 30.22 58.35
CA LEU A 692 -15.05 30.09 58.57
C LEU A 692 -15.52 31.12 59.63
N LYS A 693 -16.82 31.40 59.66
CA LYS A 693 -17.46 32.21 60.71
C LYS A 693 -17.45 31.44 62.05
N SER A 694 -17.66 32.13 63.16
CA SER A 694 -17.67 31.52 64.50
C SER A 694 -18.83 30.54 64.76
N ASP A 695 -19.86 30.55 63.90
CA ASP A 695 -20.96 29.58 63.90
C ASP A 695 -20.69 28.35 63.00
N GLY A 696 -19.52 28.29 62.36
CA GLY A 696 -19.12 27.22 61.44
C GLY A 696 -19.50 27.45 59.98
N THR A 697 -20.31 28.46 59.66
CA THR A 697 -20.71 28.78 58.27
C THR A 697 -19.58 29.44 57.48
N ARG A 698 -19.61 29.39 56.14
CA ARG A 698 -18.61 30.03 55.27
C ARG A 698 -19.11 31.44 54.89
N PRO A 699 -18.27 32.50 55.00
CA PRO A 699 -18.67 33.84 54.58
C PRO A 699 -18.79 33.91 53.05
N ILE A 700 -19.75 34.70 52.54
CA ILE A 700 -19.94 34.92 51.09
C ILE A 700 -18.72 35.57 50.41
N THR A 701 -17.80 36.14 51.19
CA THR A 701 -16.52 36.69 50.74
C THR A 701 -15.36 35.68 50.77
N ALA A 702 -15.62 34.40 51.07
CA ALA A 702 -14.60 33.35 51.03
C ALA A 702 -14.07 33.19 49.60
N GLN A 703 -12.75 33.24 49.44
CA GLN A 703 -12.11 33.14 48.13
C GLN A 703 -12.07 31.68 47.68
N LEU A 704 -12.50 31.42 46.44
CA LEU A 704 -12.30 30.16 45.72
C LEU A 704 -11.13 30.32 44.74
N ILE A 705 -10.17 29.39 44.72
CA ILE A 705 -9.05 29.36 43.75
C ILE A 705 -8.85 27.95 43.17
N ASN A 706 -8.50 27.87 41.88
CA ASN A 706 -8.61 26.62 41.11
C ASN A 706 -7.51 25.56 41.33
N SER A 707 -6.48 25.85 42.11
CA SER A 707 -5.51 24.83 42.54
C SER A 707 -4.77 25.23 43.79
N THR A 708 -4.60 24.29 44.72
CA THR A 708 -3.75 24.42 45.90
C THR A 708 -3.03 23.12 46.23
N PHE A 709 -2.01 23.19 47.09
CA PHE A 709 -1.56 22.02 47.84
C PHE A 709 -1.85 22.17 49.33
N VAL A 710 -2.01 21.05 50.03
CA VAL A 710 -1.95 21.01 51.50
C VAL A 710 -0.88 20.02 51.94
N ILE A 711 0.10 20.50 52.69
CA ILE A 711 1.18 19.67 53.23
C ILE A 711 0.74 19.09 54.57
N GLN A 712 0.65 17.77 54.66
CA GLN A 712 0.47 17.05 55.91
C GLN A 712 1.83 16.59 56.47
N ASN A 713 2.11 16.97 57.71
CA ASN A 713 3.23 16.48 58.51
C ASN A 713 2.69 15.94 59.84
N GLY A 714 2.52 14.61 59.91
CA GLY A 714 1.80 13.96 61.01
C GLY A 714 0.33 14.40 61.04
N THR A 715 -0.07 15.07 62.12
CA THR A 715 -1.41 15.67 62.30
C THR A 715 -1.49 17.14 61.90
N ARG A 716 -0.37 17.77 61.51
CA ARG A 716 -0.33 19.19 61.12
C ARG A 716 -0.52 19.34 59.62
N PHE A 717 -1.47 20.19 59.23
CA PHE A 717 -1.73 20.58 57.85
C PHE A 717 -1.27 22.02 57.62
N THR A 718 -0.89 22.37 56.39
CA THR A 718 -0.48 23.73 55.99
C THR A 718 -0.71 23.92 54.50
N THR A 719 -1.42 24.98 54.11
CA THR A 719 -1.81 25.24 52.72
C THR A 719 -0.70 25.95 51.98
N VAL A 720 -0.54 25.60 50.70
CA VAL A 720 0.36 26.26 49.76
C VAL A 720 -0.49 26.80 48.62
N THR A 721 -0.53 28.12 48.52
CA THR A 721 -1.12 28.89 47.42
C THR A 721 -0.01 29.49 46.56
N GLY A 722 -0.35 29.92 45.35
CA GLY A 722 0.44 30.91 44.63
C GLY A 722 0.27 32.30 45.23
N GLY A 723 0.89 33.31 44.61
CA GLY A 723 0.75 34.71 44.99
C GLY A 723 1.44 35.04 46.33
N SER A 724 0.79 35.88 47.15
CA SER A 724 1.27 36.24 48.49
C SER A 724 0.23 35.91 49.56
N LYS A 725 0.60 35.84 50.83
CA LYS A 725 -0.34 35.52 51.92
C LYS A 725 -1.53 36.49 52.04
N SER A 726 -1.36 37.74 51.60
CA SER A 726 -2.43 38.75 51.60
C SER A 726 -3.21 38.83 50.28
N SER A 727 -2.76 38.11 49.25
CA SER A 727 -3.38 38.03 47.93
C SER A 727 -3.01 36.67 47.31
N PRO A 728 -3.56 35.56 47.84
CA PRO A 728 -3.26 34.22 47.36
C PRO A 728 -3.86 34.02 45.97
N THR A 729 -3.17 33.24 45.16
CA THR A 729 -3.65 32.80 43.84
C THR A 729 -3.63 31.27 43.78
N ALA A 730 -4.24 30.70 42.74
CA ALA A 730 -3.97 29.33 42.35
C ALA A 730 -2.44 29.10 42.20
N ILE A 731 -1.95 27.91 42.55
CA ILE A 731 -0.55 27.50 42.33
C ILE A 731 -0.25 27.35 40.83
N MET A 732 -1.27 27.01 40.03
CA MET A 732 -1.29 27.10 38.58
C MET A 732 -2.29 28.18 38.15
N PRO A 733 -1.89 29.46 38.10
CA PRO A 733 -2.75 30.52 37.58
C PRO A 733 -2.97 30.33 36.07
N PRO A 734 -4.15 30.69 35.54
CA PRO A 734 -4.45 30.55 34.13
C PRO A 734 -3.58 31.48 33.27
N SER A 735 -3.28 31.02 32.04
CA SER A 735 -2.46 31.79 31.10
C SER A 735 -3.25 32.88 30.35
N GLN A 736 -4.59 32.83 30.40
CA GLN A 736 -5.52 33.70 29.70
C GLN A 736 -6.75 33.99 30.59
N ALA A 737 -7.49 35.06 30.28
CA ALA A 737 -8.76 35.33 30.95
C ALA A 737 -9.81 34.27 30.59
N LEU A 738 -10.73 33.98 31.52
CA LEU A 738 -11.78 32.94 31.38
C LEU A 738 -11.25 31.51 31.18
N HIS A 739 -9.96 31.27 31.46
CA HIS A 739 -9.36 29.94 31.56
C HIS A 739 -9.11 29.60 33.03
N TRP A 740 -9.00 28.31 33.35
CA TRP A 740 -8.51 27.79 34.62
C TRP A 740 -7.80 26.45 34.42
N PHE A 741 -7.07 26.01 35.44
CA PHE A 741 -6.45 24.70 35.50
C PHE A 741 -7.06 23.91 36.65
N TRP A 742 -7.57 22.71 36.36
CA TRP A 742 -7.80 21.69 37.39
C TRP A 742 -6.60 20.74 37.45
N ALA A 743 -6.39 20.15 38.62
CA ALA A 743 -5.28 19.25 38.87
C ALA A 743 -5.63 17.82 38.45
N GLY A 744 -4.71 17.18 37.74
CA GLY A 744 -4.58 15.73 37.71
C GLY A 744 -3.61 15.25 38.79
N ASP A 745 -3.31 13.96 38.72
CA ASP A 745 -2.39 13.30 39.64
C ASP A 745 -0.95 13.83 39.53
N GLY A 746 -0.16 13.60 40.58
CA GLY A 746 1.22 14.04 40.71
C GLY A 746 2.18 12.93 41.11
N MET A 747 3.47 13.08 40.79
CA MET A 747 4.50 12.14 41.20
C MET A 747 5.86 12.78 41.44
N ILE A 748 6.68 12.14 42.26
CA ILE A 748 8.10 12.48 42.39
C ILE A 748 8.87 11.83 41.24
N THR A 749 9.61 12.65 40.49
CA THR A 749 10.51 12.21 39.42
C THR A 749 11.76 11.54 40.00
N GLY A 750 12.47 10.75 39.20
CA GLY A 750 13.79 10.23 39.56
C GLY A 750 14.86 11.31 39.80
N SER A 751 14.61 12.56 39.41
CA SER A 751 15.44 13.73 39.74
C SER A 751 15.05 14.43 41.05
N GLY A 752 14.09 13.88 41.82
CA GLY A 752 13.66 14.42 43.11
C GLY A 752 12.80 15.68 43.00
N LYS A 753 12.18 15.93 41.84
CA LYS A 753 11.23 17.04 41.61
C LYS A 753 9.80 16.49 41.70
N LEU A 754 8.84 17.36 42.03
CA LEU A 754 7.43 17.03 41.89
C LEU A 754 6.97 17.41 40.48
N GLN A 755 6.38 16.47 39.75
CA GLN A 755 5.58 16.78 38.55
C GLN A 755 4.11 16.59 38.88
N VAL A 756 3.28 17.59 38.57
CA VAL A 756 1.82 17.52 38.66
C VAL A 756 1.27 17.86 37.29
N VAL A 757 0.34 17.04 36.81
CA VAL A 757 -0.37 17.30 35.54
C VAL A 757 -1.58 18.19 35.83
N TYR A 758 -1.89 19.10 34.92
CA TYR A 758 -3.08 19.94 34.99
C TYR A 758 -3.79 19.95 33.64
N GLN A 759 -5.12 20.00 33.66
CA GLN A 759 -5.93 20.17 32.47
C GLN A 759 -6.44 21.62 32.45
N GLU A 760 -6.14 22.34 31.37
CA GLU A 760 -6.67 23.69 31.14
C GLU A 760 -8.07 23.58 30.55
N TYR A 761 -9.01 24.33 31.11
CA TYR A 761 -10.36 24.51 30.58
C TYR A 761 -10.57 25.97 30.20
N LYS A 762 -11.40 26.19 29.18
CA LYS A 762 -11.83 27.51 28.71
C LYS A 762 -13.34 27.66 28.90
N LYS A 763 -13.81 28.84 29.31
CA LYS A 763 -15.25 29.16 29.23
C LYS A 763 -15.67 29.22 27.76
N VAL A 764 -16.83 28.64 27.43
CA VAL A 764 -17.51 28.80 26.14
C VAL A 764 -18.87 29.47 26.37
N SER A 765 -19.44 30.08 25.34
CA SER A 765 -20.79 30.65 25.41
C SER A 765 -21.85 29.54 25.44
N ASP A 766 -22.98 29.81 26.10
CA ASP A 766 -24.16 28.92 26.05
C ASP A 766 -24.75 28.81 24.63
N ASP A 767 -24.39 29.76 23.74
CA ASP A 767 -24.77 29.83 22.32
C ASP A 767 -23.81 29.11 21.35
N GLY A 768 -22.74 28.46 21.85
CA GLY A 768 -21.95 27.45 21.13
C GLY A 768 -21.10 27.92 19.93
N ASP A 769 -19.79 28.09 20.14
CA ASP A 769 -18.78 28.38 19.09
C ASP A 769 -18.43 27.16 18.20
N GLY A 770 -19.42 26.61 17.47
CA GLY A 770 -19.24 25.91 16.20
C GLY A 770 -18.41 24.62 16.12
N ASP A 771 -17.78 24.14 17.19
CA ASP A 771 -16.87 22.96 17.19
C ASP A 771 -17.51 21.65 17.71
N GLY A 772 -18.81 21.67 18.04
CA GLY A 772 -19.66 20.46 17.95
C GLY A 772 -19.93 19.69 19.24
N TYR A 773 -19.68 20.25 20.42
CA TYR A 773 -20.13 19.67 21.70
C TYR A 773 -20.88 20.70 22.59
N PRO A 774 -22.22 20.65 22.66
CA PRO A 774 -22.99 21.43 23.63
C PRO A 774 -22.97 20.70 24.99
N ASP A 775 -21.93 20.97 25.77
CA ASP A 775 -21.91 20.63 27.19
C ASP A 775 -22.55 21.75 28.02
N ASN A 776 -23.62 21.40 28.74
CA ASN A 776 -24.47 22.31 29.53
C ASN A 776 -23.77 22.95 30.75
N TRP A 777 -22.43 22.93 30.79
CA TRP A 777 -21.60 23.50 31.85
C TRP A 777 -20.94 24.82 31.44
N GLY A 778 -21.04 25.23 30.17
CA GLY A 778 -20.47 26.49 29.67
C GLY A 778 -18.94 26.52 29.62
N PHE A 779 -18.29 25.35 29.53
CA PHE A 779 -16.83 25.24 29.39
C PHE A 779 -16.41 24.04 28.54
N ALA A 780 -15.18 24.09 28.02
CA ALA A 780 -14.59 23.01 27.24
C ALA A 780 -13.13 22.76 27.63
N PHE A 781 -12.66 21.52 27.46
CA PHE A 781 -11.25 21.16 27.58
C PHE A 781 -10.41 21.93 26.53
N ASN A 782 -9.24 22.44 26.95
CA ASN A 782 -8.33 23.21 26.08
C ASN A 782 -7.02 22.47 25.81
N ARG A 783 -6.32 21.98 26.86
CA ARG A 783 -5.09 21.16 26.74
C ARG A 783 -4.65 20.57 28.07
N ASN A 784 -3.77 19.58 28.02
CA ASN A 784 -3.01 19.09 29.17
C ASN A 784 -1.65 19.81 29.28
N VAL A 785 -1.18 20.05 30.50
CA VAL A 785 0.18 20.53 30.82
C VAL A 785 0.76 19.75 31.99
N VAL A 786 2.09 19.68 32.09
CA VAL A 786 2.80 19.25 33.30
C VAL A 786 3.57 20.42 33.90
N ALA A 787 3.38 20.64 35.20
CA ALA A 787 4.10 21.63 35.98
C ALA A 787 5.12 20.92 36.87
N THR A 788 6.39 21.33 36.79
CA THR A 788 7.49 20.77 37.59
C THR A 788 7.84 21.73 38.72
N PHE A 789 7.77 21.27 39.98
CA PHE A 789 8.03 22.05 41.18
C PHE A 789 9.31 21.60 41.90
N ASN A 790 9.94 22.53 42.59
CA ASN A 790 11.02 22.24 43.53
C ASN A 790 10.42 21.87 44.89
N LEU A 791 10.91 20.81 45.54
CA LEU A 791 10.41 20.44 46.88
C LEU A 791 10.75 21.48 47.96
N ALA A 792 11.73 22.37 47.71
CA ALA A 792 12.03 23.52 48.55
C ALA A 792 11.11 24.73 48.29
N ASN A 793 10.40 24.78 47.16
CA ASN A 793 9.42 25.82 46.85
C ASN A 793 8.26 25.27 46.02
N LEU A 794 7.13 25.02 46.69
CA LEU A 794 5.91 24.46 46.10
C LEU A 794 4.85 25.52 45.73
N SER A 795 5.06 26.82 46.00
CA SER A 795 4.07 27.87 45.65
C SER A 795 4.13 28.34 44.19
N SER A 796 5.13 27.88 43.43
CA SER A 796 5.30 28.21 42.01
C SER A 796 6.11 27.12 41.30
N PRO A 797 5.73 26.69 40.08
CA PRO A 797 6.52 25.72 39.32
C PRO A 797 7.81 26.35 38.79
N GLU A 798 8.88 25.54 38.70
CA GLU A 798 10.12 25.90 38.00
C GLU A 798 9.94 25.88 36.47
N SER A 799 9.02 25.06 35.96
CA SER A 799 8.65 25.04 34.55
C SER A 799 7.26 24.44 34.33
N VAL A 800 6.61 24.84 33.24
CA VAL A 800 5.37 24.26 32.72
C VAL A 800 5.60 23.83 31.27
N LYS A 801 5.16 22.64 30.89
CA LYS A 801 5.28 22.09 29.53
C LYS A 801 3.94 21.55 29.05
N ALA A 802 3.64 21.75 27.77
CA ALA A 802 2.47 21.14 27.14
C ALA A 802 2.63 19.61 27.08
N LEU A 803 1.52 18.91 27.26
CA LEU A 803 1.40 17.46 27.08
C LEU A 803 0.50 17.14 25.87
N PRO A 804 0.45 15.87 25.41
CA PRO A 804 -0.52 15.42 24.42
C PRO A 804 -1.94 15.88 24.75
N SER A 805 -2.65 16.37 23.75
CA SER A 805 -3.97 17.00 23.85
C SER A 805 -4.80 16.90 22.56
N ALA A 806 -4.23 16.35 21.48
CA ALA A 806 -4.83 16.30 20.15
C ALA A 806 -6.03 15.34 20.05
N SER A 807 -6.23 14.48 21.06
CA SER A 807 -7.38 13.58 21.15
C SER A 807 -8.51 14.12 22.04
N GLY A 808 -8.37 15.30 22.63
CA GLY A 808 -9.35 15.86 23.60
C GLY A 808 -9.39 15.13 24.96
N VAL A 809 -8.50 14.16 25.18
CA VAL A 809 -8.43 13.37 26.41
C VAL A 809 -7.85 14.20 27.56
N ALA A 810 -8.57 14.26 28.68
CA ALA A 810 -8.03 14.76 29.93
C ALA A 810 -7.08 13.70 30.52
N TRP A 811 -5.78 13.96 30.48
CA TRP A 811 -4.75 13.02 30.96
C TRP A 811 -4.43 13.23 32.44
N ALA A 812 -3.90 12.17 33.06
CA ALA A 812 -3.57 12.06 34.48
C ALA A 812 -4.77 12.13 35.43
N SER A 813 -5.87 11.47 35.05
CA SER A 813 -6.87 10.95 36.00
C SER A 813 -6.24 10.05 37.06
N ALA A 814 -5.11 9.41 36.73
CA ALA A 814 -4.19 8.73 37.64
C ALA A 814 -2.77 8.64 37.01
N LEU A 815 -1.75 8.49 37.84
CA LEU A 815 -0.37 8.18 37.45
C LEU A 815 0.12 6.90 38.15
N MET A 816 0.71 5.98 37.38
CA MET A 816 1.49 4.86 37.92
C MET A 816 2.97 5.12 37.64
N PRO A 817 3.79 5.50 38.64
CA PRO A 817 5.23 5.70 38.44
C PRO A 817 5.92 4.43 37.93
N SER A 818 6.93 4.59 37.06
CA SER A 818 7.79 3.51 36.55
C SER A 818 8.46 2.63 37.61
N SER A 819 8.67 3.17 38.82
CA SER A 819 9.16 2.40 39.98
C SER A 819 8.13 1.40 40.54
N ARG A 820 6.85 1.51 40.15
CA ARG A 820 5.71 0.70 40.61
C ARG A 820 5.07 -0.14 39.50
N SER A 821 5.29 0.19 38.22
CA SER A 821 4.73 -0.57 37.08
C SER A 821 5.34 -1.96 36.90
N GLY A 822 6.63 -2.12 37.23
CA GLY A 822 7.41 -3.36 37.02
C GLY A 822 8.00 -3.51 35.62
N ASP A 823 7.81 -2.54 34.72
CA ASP A 823 8.33 -2.54 33.34
C ASP A 823 9.16 -1.29 32.99
N GLY A 824 9.34 -0.36 33.93
CA GLY A 824 10.12 0.88 33.75
C GLY A 824 9.37 2.01 33.02
N TYR A 825 8.07 1.88 32.77
CA TYR A 825 7.23 2.95 32.21
C TYR A 825 6.34 3.59 33.29
N THR A 826 6.30 4.92 33.34
CA THR A 826 5.23 5.63 34.03
C THR A 826 3.98 5.55 33.14
N TYR A 827 2.89 5.00 33.66
CA TYR A 827 1.59 5.01 32.96
C TYR A 827 0.81 6.26 33.35
N VAL A 828 0.18 6.87 32.36
CA VAL A 828 -0.71 8.02 32.49
C VAL A 828 -2.09 7.59 32.05
N TYR A 829 -3.03 7.57 32.98
CA TYR A 829 -4.42 7.23 32.69
C TYR A 829 -5.20 8.52 32.48
N GLY A 830 -6.17 8.51 31.58
CA GLY A 830 -7.00 9.67 31.27
C GLY A 830 -8.42 9.29 30.88
N VAL A 831 -9.29 10.28 30.72
CA VAL A 831 -10.67 10.08 30.32
C VAL A 831 -10.96 10.68 28.94
N ASN A 832 -11.59 9.89 28.08
CA ASN A 832 -12.36 10.38 26.94
C ASN A 832 -13.77 10.67 27.49
N ASP A 833 -14.06 11.96 27.71
CA ASP A 833 -15.17 12.39 28.55
C ASP A 833 -16.53 12.33 27.83
N ALA A 834 -17.59 12.19 28.60
CA ALA A 834 -18.97 12.08 28.15
C ALA A 834 -19.93 12.38 29.30
N LYS A 835 -21.19 12.72 29.02
CA LYS A 835 -22.17 13.02 30.09
C LYS A 835 -22.38 11.84 31.05
N ILE A 836 -22.35 10.61 30.53
CA ILE A 836 -22.35 9.34 31.25
C ILE A 836 -21.53 8.30 30.47
N ASN A 837 -21.18 7.18 31.12
CA ASN A 837 -20.45 6.04 30.55
C ASN A 837 -19.10 6.46 29.93
N LYS A 838 -18.37 7.31 30.64
CA LYS A 838 -17.08 7.87 30.23
C LYS A 838 -16.03 6.76 30.11
N LYS A 839 -15.00 6.99 29.29
CA LYS A 839 -14.11 5.91 28.85
C LYS A 839 -12.66 6.16 29.22
N MET A 840 -12.02 5.11 29.72
CA MET A 840 -10.63 5.10 30.13
C MET A 840 -9.69 5.05 28.91
N ARG A 841 -8.72 5.95 28.93
CA ARG A 841 -7.61 6.06 27.98
C ARG A 841 -6.31 5.78 28.73
N ILE A 842 -5.34 5.20 28.03
CA ILE A 842 -4.03 4.85 28.62
C ILE A 842 -2.92 5.36 27.71
N ALA A 843 -1.99 6.10 28.31
CA ALA A 843 -0.69 6.40 27.73
C ALA A 843 0.41 5.94 28.70
N ARG A 844 1.66 5.93 28.22
CA ARG A 844 2.84 5.70 29.04
C ARG A 844 4.07 6.44 28.51
N VAL A 845 5.02 6.65 29.41
CA VAL A 845 6.32 7.29 29.14
C VAL A 845 7.41 6.45 29.81
N ARG A 846 8.53 6.17 29.12
CA ARG A 846 9.64 5.43 29.72
C ARG A 846 10.36 6.30 30.77
N GLY A 847 10.65 5.74 31.94
CA GLY A 847 11.21 6.49 33.05
C GLY A 847 10.15 7.30 33.79
N SER A 848 10.47 8.50 34.24
CA SER A 848 9.66 9.25 35.22
C SER A 848 9.49 10.75 34.90
N ASP A 849 9.79 11.18 33.68
CA ASP A 849 9.68 12.58 33.25
C ASP A 849 8.66 12.71 32.13
N LEU A 850 7.48 13.22 32.47
CA LEU A 850 6.37 13.41 31.53
C LEU A 850 6.64 14.57 30.56
N ALA A 851 7.54 15.49 30.90
CA ALA A 851 7.77 16.75 30.21
C ALA A 851 8.73 16.64 29.02
N SER A 852 9.65 15.66 29.04
CA SER A 852 10.59 15.37 27.95
C SER A 852 10.48 13.96 27.37
N GLY A 853 9.77 13.06 28.05
CA GLY A 853 9.62 11.68 27.64
C GLY A 853 8.75 11.48 26.40
N ARG A 854 8.98 10.38 25.68
CA ARG A 854 8.16 10.00 24.52
C ARG A 854 6.90 9.28 24.98
N TRP A 855 5.76 9.84 24.61
CA TRP A 855 4.45 9.30 24.92
C TRP A 855 4.09 8.17 23.95
N GLN A 856 3.61 7.08 24.53
CA GLN A 856 3.09 5.91 23.85
C GLN A 856 1.65 5.74 24.28
N PHE A 857 0.72 5.58 23.34
CA PHE A 857 -0.72 5.46 23.56
C PHE A 857 -1.16 4.02 23.31
N TRP A 858 -2.05 3.53 24.16
CA TRP A 858 -2.49 2.15 24.14
C TRP A 858 -3.49 1.87 23.02
N THR A 859 -3.36 0.70 22.40
CA THR A 859 -4.39 0.04 21.60
C THR A 859 -4.50 -1.43 22.06
N PRO A 860 -5.59 -2.16 21.75
CA PRO A 860 -5.70 -3.59 22.03
C PRO A 860 -4.58 -4.44 21.39
N ARG A 861 -3.84 -3.89 20.43
CA ARG A 861 -2.88 -4.61 19.57
C ARG A 861 -1.42 -4.24 19.86
N GLY A 862 -1.18 -3.16 20.59
CA GLY A 862 0.15 -2.62 20.88
C GLY A 862 0.12 -1.13 21.23
N TRP A 863 1.30 -0.52 21.35
CA TRP A 863 1.46 0.92 21.59
C TRP A 863 1.82 1.67 20.30
N THR A 864 1.19 2.84 20.12
CA THR A 864 1.46 3.81 19.05
C THR A 864 2.01 5.11 19.64
N GLU A 865 2.75 5.92 18.88
CA GLU A 865 3.20 7.26 19.30
C GLU A 865 2.27 8.38 18.80
N ARG A 866 1.21 8.04 18.05
CA ARG A 866 0.16 8.97 17.62
C ARG A 866 -1.02 8.93 18.60
N GLU A 867 -1.20 10.03 19.33
CA GLU A 867 -2.27 10.20 20.34
C GLU A 867 -3.67 9.85 19.81
N THR A 868 -4.01 10.33 18.61
CA THR A 868 -5.31 10.11 17.96
C THR A 868 -5.55 8.68 17.50
N ALA A 869 -4.51 7.82 17.47
CA ALA A 869 -4.61 6.40 17.14
C ALA A 869 -4.68 5.50 18.39
N GLY A 870 -4.60 6.06 19.61
CA GLY A 870 -4.91 5.31 20.83
C GLY A 870 -6.40 4.96 20.90
N GLU A 871 -6.73 3.89 21.62
CA GLU A 871 -8.10 3.35 21.71
C GLU A 871 -8.63 3.37 23.17
N ASP A 872 -9.95 3.22 23.32
CA ASP A 872 -10.63 3.19 24.63
C ASP A 872 -10.47 1.80 25.28
N SER A 873 -10.20 1.75 26.58
CA SER A 873 -9.76 0.50 27.27
C SER A 873 -10.76 -0.06 28.29
N LEU A 874 -11.57 0.78 28.93
CA LEU A 874 -12.61 0.42 29.89
C LEU A 874 -13.70 1.51 29.90
N ASN A 875 -14.96 1.15 30.06
CA ASN A 875 -16.10 2.08 30.09
C ASN A 875 -16.67 2.20 31.52
N GLY A 876 -17.42 3.28 31.78
CA GLY A 876 -18.09 3.50 33.07
C GLY A 876 -17.16 4.03 34.16
N ILE A 877 -16.07 4.71 33.77
CA ILE A 877 -15.05 5.27 34.67
C ILE A 877 -15.29 6.77 34.94
N ALA A 878 -14.92 7.30 36.09
CA ALA A 878 -15.05 8.74 36.39
C ALA A 878 -13.93 9.58 35.75
N ASN A 879 -14.00 10.92 35.87
CA ASN A 879 -12.94 11.80 35.35
C ASN A 879 -11.62 11.62 36.09
N GLU A 880 -11.71 11.30 37.38
CA GLU A 880 -10.57 11.04 38.24
C GLU A 880 -10.78 9.68 38.93
N TYR A 881 -9.69 8.93 39.08
CA TYR A 881 -9.70 7.57 39.61
C TYR A 881 -8.30 7.21 40.09
N SER A 882 -8.06 5.94 40.44
CA SER A 882 -6.71 5.52 40.82
C SER A 882 -6.39 4.14 40.30
N VAL A 883 -5.15 3.96 39.85
CA VAL A 883 -4.56 2.65 39.54
C VAL A 883 -3.32 2.47 40.42
N SER A 884 -3.23 1.33 41.13
CA SER A 884 -2.06 1.02 41.96
C SER A 884 -1.76 -0.48 41.99
N PRO A 885 -0.51 -0.91 42.21
CA PRO A 885 -0.20 -2.32 42.35
C PRO A 885 -0.81 -2.83 43.66
N TRP A 886 -1.51 -3.95 43.59
CA TRP A 886 -2.13 -4.62 44.72
C TRP A 886 -1.85 -6.12 44.64
N SER A 887 -1.21 -6.69 45.66
CA SER A 887 -1.26 -8.15 45.88
C SER A 887 -0.79 -9.02 44.67
N GLY A 888 0.20 -8.54 43.92
CA GLY A 888 0.77 -9.19 42.73
C GLY A 888 0.12 -8.83 41.39
N GLN A 889 -1.02 -8.12 41.43
CA GLN A 889 -1.79 -7.59 40.31
C GLN A 889 -1.89 -6.06 40.41
N PHE A 890 -2.78 -5.44 39.64
CA PHE A 890 -3.13 -4.02 39.69
C PHE A 890 -4.59 -3.88 40.10
N LEU A 891 -4.86 -2.93 40.99
CA LEU A 891 -6.18 -2.50 41.44
C LEU A 891 -6.49 -1.14 40.81
N LEU A 892 -7.67 -1.02 40.22
CA LEU A 892 -8.26 0.24 39.80
C LEU A 892 -9.48 0.52 40.68
N ILE A 893 -9.56 1.71 41.26
CA ILE A 893 -10.73 2.23 42.00
C ILE A 893 -11.29 3.43 41.23
N SER A 894 -12.60 3.46 41.01
CA SER A 894 -13.30 4.61 40.41
C SER A 894 -14.77 4.66 40.80
N GLN A 895 -15.37 5.85 40.77
CA GLN A 895 -16.82 5.99 40.79
C GLN A 895 -17.45 5.41 39.51
N ASP A 896 -18.65 4.84 39.63
CA ASP A 896 -19.46 4.45 38.48
C ASP A 896 -19.94 5.68 37.69
N SER A 897 -19.53 5.80 36.42
CA SER A 897 -20.03 6.86 35.54
C SER A 897 -21.17 6.42 34.62
N THR A 898 -21.67 5.18 34.68
CA THR A 898 -22.80 4.76 33.82
C THR A 898 -24.09 5.54 34.10
N GLU A 899 -24.19 6.15 35.27
CA GLU A 899 -25.21 7.12 35.65
C GLU A 899 -24.53 8.46 36.01
N ALA A 900 -25.25 9.57 35.85
CA ALA A 900 -24.73 10.88 36.25
C ALA A 900 -24.59 10.95 37.78
N PHE A 901 -23.38 11.24 38.27
CA PHE A 901 -23.05 11.32 39.70
C PHE A 901 -23.48 10.08 40.52
N SER A 902 -23.32 8.87 39.96
CA SER A 902 -23.75 7.65 40.65
C SER A 902 -23.12 7.51 42.03
N GLY A 903 -23.91 7.08 43.02
CA GLY A 903 -23.47 6.89 44.40
C GLY A 903 -22.51 5.70 44.61
N TRP A 904 -22.04 5.02 43.56
CA TRP A 904 -21.24 3.79 43.67
C TRP A 904 -19.77 4.00 43.37
N ILE A 905 -18.91 3.42 44.21
CA ILE A 905 -17.48 3.21 43.95
C ILE A 905 -17.28 1.75 43.57
N ASN A 906 -16.60 1.50 42.46
CA ASN A 906 -16.28 0.17 41.94
C ASN A 906 -14.77 -0.10 41.98
N GLY A 907 -14.42 -1.38 42.12
CA GLY A 907 -13.05 -1.89 42.03
C GLY A 907 -12.89 -2.85 40.84
N TYR A 908 -11.77 -2.76 40.15
CA TYR A 908 -11.41 -3.61 39.01
C TYR A 908 -9.96 -4.09 39.15
N THR A 909 -9.62 -5.25 38.56
CA THR A 909 -8.25 -5.77 38.60
C THR A 909 -7.70 -6.21 37.25
N SER A 910 -6.38 -6.12 37.11
CA SER A 910 -5.62 -6.58 35.94
C SER A 910 -4.24 -7.12 36.33
N CYS A 911 -3.68 -8.03 35.52
CA CYS A 911 -2.30 -8.48 35.70
C CYS A 911 -1.27 -7.50 35.12
N ASN A 912 -1.69 -6.56 34.27
CA ASN A 912 -0.84 -5.57 33.61
C ASN A 912 -1.37 -4.14 33.90
N PRO A 913 -0.51 -3.13 34.12
CA PRO A 913 -0.97 -1.75 34.33
C PRO A 913 -1.83 -1.19 33.18
N ALA A 914 -1.63 -1.66 31.94
CA ALA A 914 -2.41 -1.32 30.75
C ALA A 914 -3.75 -2.05 30.62
N GLY A 915 -4.12 -2.89 31.60
CA GLY A 915 -5.29 -3.76 31.48
C GLY A 915 -5.01 -5.05 30.68
N PRO A 916 -6.08 -5.76 30.25
CA PRO A 916 -7.48 -5.41 30.43
C PRO A 916 -7.87 -5.42 31.92
N PHE A 917 -8.59 -4.40 32.36
CA PHE A 917 -9.15 -4.34 33.71
C PHE A 917 -10.52 -5.02 33.69
N GLY A 918 -10.73 -5.95 34.61
CA GLY A 918 -11.97 -6.72 34.74
C GLY A 918 -12.27 -7.02 36.19
N ARG A 919 -13.02 -8.09 36.45
CA ARG A 919 -13.40 -8.52 37.81
C ARG A 919 -14.00 -7.36 38.64
N ARG A 920 -14.97 -6.66 38.05
CA ARG A 920 -15.69 -5.57 38.72
C ARG A 920 -16.34 -6.08 40.02
N SER A 921 -16.14 -5.36 41.11
CA SER A 921 -16.91 -5.46 42.36
C SER A 921 -17.40 -4.07 42.79
N SER A 922 -18.53 -4.02 43.50
CA SER A 922 -19.01 -2.80 44.15
C SER A 922 -18.33 -2.64 45.51
N VAL A 923 -17.52 -1.59 45.67
CA VAL A 923 -16.63 -1.40 46.83
C VAL A 923 -17.35 -0.65 47.96
N TYR A 924 -18.07 0.43 47.61
CA TYR A 924 -18.77 1.27 48.57
C TYR A 924 -19.93 2.02 47.90
N ARG A 925 -20.96 2.35 48.68
CA ARG A 925 -22.02 3.27 48.28
C ARG A 925 -21.91 4.55 49.11
N MET A 926 -21.59 5.65 48.44
CA MET A 926 -21.53 7.00 49.01
C MET A 926 -22.91 7.37 49.56
N PRO A 927 -23.06 7.73 50.85
CA PRO A 927 -24.35 8.02 51.47
C PRO A 927 -24.87 9.43 51.20
N GLU A 928 -24.05 10.36 50.71
CA GLU A 928 -24.36 11.78 50.56
C GLU A 928 -25.29 12.14 49.40
N PRO A 929 -25.18 11.57 48.17
CA PRO A 929 -25.82 12.13 46.99
C PRO A 929 -27.33 11.87 46.89
N GLY A 930 -28.05 12.88 46.39
CA GLY A 930 -29.46 12.85 46.03
C GLY A 930 -30.44 13.11 47.19
N PRO A 931 -31.75 13.23 46.90
CA PRO A 931 -32.77 13.76 47.83
C PRO A 931 -33.05 12.88 49.07
N TYR A 932 -32.50 11.67 49.11
CA TYR A 932 -32.57 10.75 50.25
C TYR A 932 -31.18 10.37 50.78
N GLY A 933 -30.15 11.13 50.40
CA GLY A 933 -28.80 11.03 50.94
C GLY A 933 -28.70 11.63 52.36
N SER A 934 -27.52 11.58 52.95
CA SER A 934 -27.27 11.99 54.35
C SER A 934 -27.62 13.45 54.65
N TYR A 935 -27.65 14.31 53.63
CA TYR A 935 -28.01 15.72 53.72
C TYR A 935 -29.52 15.99 53.54
N TRP A 936 -30.30 15.00 53.07
CA TRP A 936 -31.72 15.16 52.72
C TRP A 936 -32.01 16.27 51.70
N ASP A 937 -31.04 16.51 50.82
CA ASP A 937 -31.06 17.61 49.86
C ASP A 937 -30.77 17.08 48.45
N GLY A 938 -31.56 17.52 47.48
CA GLY A 938 -31.57 16.97 46.12
C GLY A 938 -30.38 17.41 45.27
N ASP A 939 -29.78 18.54 45.64
CA ASP A 939 -28.70 19.18 44.88
C ASP A 939 -27.31 18.58 45.24
N ILE A 940 -27.22 17.77 46.29
CA ILE A 940 -25.97 17.15 46.75
C ILE A 940 -25.54 16.01 45.83
N ILE A 941 -24.27 16.08 45.40
CA ILE A 941 -23.60 15.11 44.54
C ILE A 941 -22.32 14.59 45.20
N ALA A 942 -21.89 13.39 44.80
CA ALA A 942 -20.59 12.82 45.15
C ALA A 942 -19.86 12.37 43.87
N TYR A 943 -18.54 12.51 43.84
CA TYR A 943 -17.75 12.29 42.63
C TYR A 943 -16.27 11.98 42.89
N ASN A 944 -15.61 11.42 41.87
CA ASN A 944 -14.15 11.25 41.77
C ASN A 944 -13.54 10.52 42.98
N ALA A 945 -13.49 9.18 42.91
CA ALA A 945 -12.99 8.33 43.97
C ALA A 945 -11.49 8.01 43.80
N HIS A 946 -10.68 8.33 44.81
CA HIS A 946 -9.23 8.17 44.81
C HIS A 946 -8.75 7.14 45.81
N ALA A 947 -7.76 6.33 45.44
CA ALA A 947 -7.05 5.45 46.36
C ALA A 947 -5.73 6.09 46.79
N HIS A 948 -5.43 6.02 48.08
CA HIS A 948 -4.27 6.66 48.73
C HIS A 948 -3.23 5.60 49.12
N PRO A 949 -2.39 5.10 48.18
CA PRO A 949 -1.48 3.98 48.40
C PRO A 949 -0.43 4.26 49.49
N GLU A 950 -0.06 5.52 49.73
CA GLU A 950 0.84 5.97 50.80
C GLU A 950 0.24 5.93 52.21
N LEU A 951 -1.09 5.84 52.31
CA LEU A 951 -1.86 5.57 53.54
C LEU A 951 -2.34 4.11 53.64
N SER A 952 -2.16 3.33 52.58
CA SER A 952 -2.66 1.95 52.45
C SER A 952 -1.58 0.91 52.81
N SER A 953 -2.00 -0.27 53.25
CA SER A 953 -1.07 -1.37 53.54
C SER A 953 -1.68 -2.76 53.33
N GLY A 954 -0.94 -3.64 52.64
CA GLY A 954 -1.39 -5.01 52.34
C GLY A 954 -2.67 -5.05 51.51
N ASN A 955 -3.76 -5.50 52.14
CA ASN A 955 -5.10 -5.54 51.56
C ASN A 955 -6.02 -4.40 52.06
N THR A 956 -5.53 -3.53 52.95
CA THR A 956 -6.31 -2.43 53.54
C THR A 956 -5.95 -1.12 52.86
N TRP A 957 -6.93 -0.53 52.17
CA TRP A 957 -6.79 0.67 51.34
C TRP A 957 -7.55 1.83 51.93
N VAL A 958 -6.93 3.01 51.96
CA VAL A 958 -7.63 4.27 52.23
C VAL A 958 -8.09 4.82 50.88
N ILE A 959 -9.37 5.15 50.78
CA ILE A 959 -10.01 5.70 49.58
C ILE A 959 -10.73 6.99 49.99
N SER A 960 -10.63 8.05 49.18
CA SER A 960 -11.46 9.24 49.32
C SER A 960 -12.43 9.41 48.16
N TYR A 961 -13.42 10.28 48.36
CA TYR A 961 -14.27 10.82 47.30
C TYR A 961 -14.70 12.25 47.67
N ASN A 962 -15.09 13.02 46.66
CA ASN A 962 -15.49 14.41 46.82
C ASN A 962 -17.01 14.53 46.97
N VAL A 963 -17.48 15.50 47.76
CA VAL A 963 -18.91 15.81 47.99
C VAL A 963 -19.15 17.28 47.68
N ASN A 964 -20.15 17.61 46.87
CA ASN A 964 -20.40 18.97 46.36
C ASN A 964 -21.92 19.19 46.19
N SER A 965 -22.36 20.40 45.87
CA SER A 965 -23.74 20.74 45.55
C SER A 965 -23.86 21.33 44.14
N MET A 966 -25.02 21.09 43.51
CA MET A 966 -25.46 21.73 42.27
C MET A 966 -26.00 23.15 42.49
N ASP A 967 -26.22 23.58 43.75
CA ASP A 967 -26.48 24.98 44.08
C ASP A 967 -25.21 25.82 43.86
N THR A 968 -25.24 26.64 42.82
CA THR A 968 -24.14 27.55 42.43
C THR A 968 -24.31 28.97 43.01
N GLY A 969 -25.25 29.16 43.96
CA GLY A 969 -25.56 30.45 44.56
C GLY A 969 -24.46 30.99 45.47
N VAL A 970 -24.24 32.31 45.43
CA VAL A 970 -23.31 33.02 46.32
C VAL A 970 -24.11 33.86 47.33
N HIS A 971 -24.68 33.19 48.32
CA HIS A 971 -25.43 33.81 49.42
C HIS A 971 -25.43 32.93 50.68
N ASP A 972 -25.67 33.49 51.88
CA ASP A 972 -25.59 32.76 53.15
C ASP A 972 -26.51 31.52 53.25
N GLY A 973 -27.58 31.47 52.44
CA GLY A 973 -28.49 30.31 52.37
C GLY A 973 -28.09 29.21 51.39
N ALA A 974 -27.02 29.41 50.59
CA ALA A 974 -26.57 28.46 49.57
C ALA A 974 -25.70 27.38 50.21
N ASP A 975 -25.68 26.18 49.63
CA ASP A 975 -25.14 24.98 50.28
C ASP A 975 -23.71 25.13 50.79
N HIS A 976 -22.77 25.52 49.93
CA HIS A 976 -21.35 25.69 50.29
C HIS A 976 -21.13 26.75 51.37
N TYR A 977 -22.08 27.67 51.55
CA TYR A 977 -22.02 28.79 52.48
C TYR A 977 -22.70 28.45 53.82
N ARG A 978 -23.87 27.81 53.76
CA ARG A 978 -24.67 27.33 54.89
C ARG A 978 -23.99 26.17 55.62
N ASP A 979 -23.48 25.18 54.89
CA ASP A 979 -22.82 23.99 55.46
C ASP A 979 -21.46 23.72 54.79
N PRO A 980 -20.36 24.25 55.35
CA PRO A 980 -19.01 24.04 54.82
C PRO A 980 -18.47 22.61 54.99
N SER A 981 -19.24 21.64 55.49
CA SER A 981 -18.92 20.21 55.37
C SER A 981 -19.16 19.69 53.95
N ILE A 982 -20.07 20.32 53.20
CA ILE A 982 -20.17 20.21 51.75
C ILE A 982 -18.90 20.85 51.16
N TYR A 983 -18.38 20.26 50.08
CA TYR A 983 -17.10 20.64 49.47
C TYR A 983 -15.87 20.32 50.32
N ARG A 984 -15.90 19.13 50.95
CA ARG A 984 -14.74 18.48 51.57
C ARG A 984 -14.69 17.01 51.16
N PRO A 985 -13.50 16.40 51.06
CA PRO A 985 -13.39 14.97 50.86
C PRO A 985 -14.00 14.19 52.02
N ARG A 986 -14.44 12.97 51.71
CA ARG A 986 -14.76 11.90 52.68
C ARG A 986 -13.75 10.79 52.53
N PHE A 987 -13.45 10.07 53.60
CA PHE A 987 -12.49 8.97 53.58
C PHE A 987 -13.09 7.68 54.13
N ILE A 988 -12.89 6.60 53.39
CA ILE A 988 -13.19 5.24 53.82
C ILE A 988 -11.89 4.42 53.87
N LYS A 989 -11.87 3.39 54.70
CA LYS A 989 -10.80 2.38 54.72
C LYS A 989 -11.40 1.01 54.45
N VAL A 990 -11.03 0.43 53.33
CA VAL A 990 -11.57 -0.83 52.81
C VAL A 990 -10.54 -1.93 52.94
N THR A 991 -10.91 -3.08 53.52
CA THR A 991 -10.08 -4.29 53.50
C THR A 991 -10.63 -5.27 52.47
N PHE A 992 -9.83 -5.57 51.45
CA PHE A 992 -10.16 -6.55 50.41
C PHE A 992 -9.72 -7.97 50.77
N VAL A 993 -10.36 -8.99 50.19
CA VAL A 993 -9.99 -10.43 50.33
C VAL A 993 -9.55 -11.06 49.02
#